data_AF-A0A179FPX7-F1
#
_entry.id   AF-A0A179FPX7-F1
#
_cell.length_a   1.000
_cell.length_b   1.000
_cell.length_c   1.000
_cell.angle_alpha   90.00
_cell.angle_beta   90.00
_cell.angle_gamma   90.00
#
_symmetry.space_group_name_H-M   'P 1'
#
loop_
_entity.id
_entity.type
_entity.pdbx_description
1 polymer ?
#
loop_
_entity_poly.entity_id
_entity_poly.type
_entity_poly.pdbx_seq_one_letter_code
_entity_poly.pdbx_strand_id
1 'polypeptide(L)'
;MSQVNDPSMPPAHGGGYQPGSRVSPVQEQHSAQSNSQPHGGGYQPGSHVSPVQEQNSAQPNSQPHGGHYQPGQRRQNVPIQNAPGLAQAQIPAAPPGVSTHQTAWQHQPWHPQQPNFIPSPIQPHMGYNPANQPHQDKQPNQREPFMEAVERGGSRGIADTITAVGHHHHRTYQRGYANLFHERARARWEYPNSYQMPGLSYTSTTNERHRDILQRIHEGTDDDRYISPTDGRVSKLVVQAAQDVYDGPQNSTWRRTFIRNVCPIYMQLANFPFSNVPTDPGLWTSDDWAMLLCQPQAAQGEIRRNGMYDPVNYRYWGYPKAARNHYESAECVDLLPHAGATNNLMIPRVLGPRYLCFLKEPSESQMRGVSVRKVDQSTAGMPYIFIAYTAEQFEQEDLEDLHSIAERAARDAGVPAYWVGCSCMQDEDQVEDDVYRISDVMRGAHSLIIAVGPSRRRPDWDTPDAMLQLWGERMWTLPEALLSPADKDIKVYTRGNTGPPRVISKKQFPTVVWNDPLISRQLVDHFNNTLSLSPLELVSIALNCLRSRNTTQYLPGDLSYALMGLLLQRPQIDQTDSDFQAFARLSLANDSDMLLERLICMLPKNQNAPWLAMDDAWNSNLWDIYPNCQVAGVGHDDTVMLDGAFGAAIRWKAFATVASVGRESWRRLGSRIVLHTTPLFFLIGIILIAFGVAIPLAAVLLLGSLLIIIISPYLVRVLYSGKIWGSQAWFFGFEGYLDLATIESHIFGAYMGRLHWSPSGSSISKHMMNEHKECVGVDPTMDPQVKAMVEQAKNSPYGAMKVFTLVDTYTLTVTMFLAVRPPVAVLMCGHEGGKQRAILCSYAWKSQTFYRETVLRMETPVLEQMFRVNRFRFGLQRPLSQVR
;
A
#
# COMPACT_ATOMS: atom_id res chain seq x y z
N MET A 1 -27.42 -45.24 -22.19
CA MET A 1 -27.68 -45.53 -20.77
C MET A 1 -26.53 -44.89 -19.99
N SER A 2 -26.85 -44.20 -18.90
CA SER A 2 -26.06 -43.22 -18.09
C SER A 2 -25.97 -41.80 -18.66
N GLN A 3 -26.96 -40.98 -18.27
CA GLN A 3 -26.99 -39.52 -18.42
C GLN A 3 -26.23 -38.84 -17.28
N VAL A 4 -25.57 -37.75 -17.65
CA VAL A 4 -24.84 -36.80 -16.83
C VAL A 4 -25.83 -35.83 -16.18
N ASN A 5 -25.77 -35.67 -14.87
CA ASN A 5 -26.53 -34.66 -14.12
C ASN A 5 -25.77 -33.33 -14.13
N ASP A 6 -26.41 -32.28 -14.66
CA ASP A 6 -26.02 -30.88 -14.49
C ASP A 6 -26.59 -30.35 -13.16
N PRO A 7 -25.83 -29.62 -12.32
CA PRO A 7 -26.35 -28.93 -11.16
C PRO A 7 -26.83 -27.51 -11.54
N SER A 8 -28.12 -27.24 -11.36
CA SER A 8 -28.74 -25.93 -11.52
C SER A 8 -28.32 -24.95 -10.42
N MET A 9 -28.04 -23.69 -10.82
CA MET A 9 -27.69 -22.58 -9.91
C MET A 9 -28.91 -22.07 -9.08
N PRO A 10 -28.71 -21.58 -7.84
CA PRO A 10 -29.75 -20.94 -7.04
C PRO A 10 -29.91 -19.42 -7.34
N PRO A 11 -31.11 -18.84 -7.17
CA PRO A 11 -31.43 -17.45 -7.57
C PRO A 11 -31.01 -16.36 -6.56
N ALA A 12 -30.74 -15.17 -7.08
CA ALA A 12 -30.35 -13.95 -6.37
C ALA A 12 -31.54 -13.00 -6.08
N HIS A 13 -31.53 -12.43 -4.88
CA HIS A 13 -32.30 -11.27 -4.38
C HIS A 13 -33.83 -11.30 -4.53
N GLY A 14 -34.50 -10.42 -3.77
CA GLY A 14 -35.93 -10.51 -3.47
C GLY A 14 -36.81 -10.67 -4.70
N GLY A 15 -37.33 -11.89 -4.91
CA GLY A 15 -38.41 -12.15 -5.86
C GLY A 15 -38.04 -12.06 -7.34
N GLY A 16 -37.10 -12.90 -7.79
CA GLY A 16 -37.13 -13.75 -8.99
C GLY A 16 -37.51 -13.19 -10.38
N TYR A 17 -36.60 -13.38 -11.34
CA TYR A 17 -36.94 -13.87 -12.68
C TYR A 17 -35.75 -14.59 -13.35
N GLN A 18 -36.03 -15.61 -14.17
CA GLN A 18 -35.07 -16.34 -15.01
C GLN A 18 -35.69 -16.43 -16.41
N PRO A 19 -35.09 -15.91 -17.49
CA PRO A 19 -35.66 -16.00 -18.83
C PRO A 19 -35.43 -17.40 -19.40
N GLY A 20 -36.40 -18.29 -19.15
CA GLY A 20 -36.47 -19.63 -19.72
C GLY A 20 -37.46 -19.69 -20.89
N SER A 21 -36.90 -19.81 -22.09
CA SER A 21 -37.53 -20.15 -23.37
C SER A 21 -38.85 -20.95 -23.27
N ARG A 22 -39.96 -20.37 -23.73
CA ARG A 22 -41.15 -21.13 -24.12
C ARG A 22 -41.23 -21.27 -25.64
N VAL A 23 -40.93 -22.48 -26.08
CA VAL A 23 -41.50 -23.10 -27.27
C VAL A 23 -43.03 -23.08 -27.14
N SER A 24 -43.73 -22.58 -28.15
CA SER A 24 -45.16 -22.84 -28.36
C SER A 24 -45.35 -23.42 -29.77
N PRO A 25 -46.13 -24.48 -29.95
CA PRO A 25 -46.49 -25.01 -31.26
C PRO A 25 -47.78 -24.35 -31.80
N VAL A 26 -47.79 -24.13 -33.13
CA VAL A 26 -48.89 -24.37 -34.12
C VAL A 26 -50.25 -23.67 -33.86
N GLN A 27 -51.00 -23.00 -34.74
CA GLN A 27 -51.14 -22.72 -36.19
C GLN A 27 -52.07 -21.46 -36.21
N GLU A 28 -52.01 -20.48 -37.11
CA GLU A 28 -52.66 -20.53 -38.42
C GLU A 28 -52.34 -19.27 -39.27
N GLN A 29 -52.35 -19.51 -40.57
CA GLN A 29 -52.11 -18.72 -41.78
C GLN A 29 -52.66 -17.27 -41.84
N HIS A 30 -51.88 -16.33 -42.39
CA HIS A 30 -51.93 -15.93 -43.82
C HIS A 30 -50.98 -14.73 -44.15
N SER A 31 -50.14 -14.92 -45.19
CA SER A 31 -49.68 -13.99 -46.28
C SER A 31 -49.44 -12.48 -45.98
N ALA A 32 -48.39 -11.79 -46.43
CA ALA A 32 -47.49 -11.96 -47.59
C ALA A 32 -46.23 -11.05 -47.48
N GLN A 33 -45.13 -11.52 -48.11
CA GLN A 33 -44.12 -10.78 -48.92
C GLN A 33 -43.59 -9.43 -48.37
N SER A 34 -42.29 -9.20 -48.18
CA SER A 34 -41.24 -9.28 -49.21
C SER A 34 -39.86 -8.88 -48.65
N ASN A 35 -38.87 -9.72 -48.98
CA ASN A 35 -37.51 -9.44 -49.42
C ASN A 35 -36.58 -8.41 -48.71
N SER A 36 -35.62 -9.04 -48.00
CA SER A 36 -34.18 -9.03 -48.30
C SER A 36 -33.34 -7.76 -48.06
N GLN A 37 -32.64 -7.73 -46.92
CA GLN A 37 -31.19 -8.02 -46.74
C GLN A 37 -30.14 -7.31 -47.63
N PRO A 38 -28.87 -7.20 -47.16
CA PRO A 38 -28.26 -5.94 -46.73
C PRO A 38 -26.94 -5.69 -47.52
N HIS A 39 -25.90 -5.17 -46.86
CA HIS A 39 -24.47 -4.99 -47.25
C HIS A 39 -24.12 -3.48 -47.19
N GLY A 40 -23.06 -3.03 -46.52
CA GLY A 40 -21.79 -3.65 -46.18
C GLY A 40 -20.68 -3.05 -47.04
N GLY A 41 -19.63 -2.51 -46.39
CA GLY A 41 -18.32 -2.27 -47.03
C GLY A 41 -17.93 -0.81 -47.21
N GLY A 42 -16.84 -0.40 -46.54
CA GLY A 42 -16.17 0.88 -46.75
C GLY A 42 -15.20 0.88 -47.93
N TYR A 43 -14.55 2.03 -48.17
CA TYR A 43 -13.21 2.17 -48.76
C TYR A 43 -12.81 3.67 -48.79
N GLN A 44 -11.57 3.98 -48.42
CA GLN A 44 -10.77 5.15 -48.88
C GLN A 44 -9.63 4.53 -49.72
N PRO A 45 -9.05 5.19 -50.76
CA PRO A 45 -8.27 6.43 -50.60
C PRO A 45 -8.12 7.33 -51.87
N GLY A 46 -7.40 8.47 -51.76
CA GLY A 46 -6.50 8.92 -52.83
C GLY A 46 -6.70 10.32 -53.46
N SER A 47 -5.88 11.26 -52.99
CA SER A 47 -5.09 12.27 -53.75
C SER A 47 -5.59 12.86 -55.08
N HIS A 48 -5.63 14.20 -55.18
CA HIS A 48 -5.06 14.95 -56.31
C HIS A 48 -4.72 16.40 -55.93
N VAL A 49 -3.60 16.88 -56.48
CA VAL A 49 -2.99 18.21 -56.34
C VAL A 49 -3.13 18.96 -57.67
N SER A 50 -3.19 20.30 -57.60
CA SER A 50 -2.78 21.34 -58.60
C SER A 50 -3.95 22.16 -59.23
N PRO A 51 -3.70 23.36 -59.83
CA PRO A 51 -3.72 24.65 -59.11
C PRO A 51 -4.42 25.80 -59.91
N VAL A 52 -4.31 27.05 -59.38
CA VAL A 52 -4.48 28.36 -60.08
C VAL A 52 -5.92 28.87 -60.25
N GLN A 53 -6.29 30.00 -59.60
CA GLN A 53 -6.23 31.35 -60.20
C GLN A 53 -6.69 32.45 -59.21
N GLU A 54 -5.99 33.59 -59.27
CA GLU A 54 -5.99 34.74 -58.36
C GLU A 54 -7.20 35.71 -58.47
N GLN A 55 -7.20 36.66 -57.51
CA GLN A 55 -7.77 38.03 -57.47
C GLN A 55 -9.17 38.23 -56.86
N ASN A 56 -9.24 38.67 -55.59
CA ASN A 56 -9.20 40.11 -55.28
C ASN A 56 -9.28 40.47 -53.77
N SER A 57 -8.43 41.45 -53.42
CA SER A 57 -8.58 42.54 -52.44
C SER A 57 -8.67 42.31 -50.91
N ALA A 58 -7.66 42.89 -50.26
CA ALA A 58 -7.68 43.74 -49.05
C ALA A 58 -7.65 43.12 -47.62
N GLN A 59 -6.42 43.16 -47.09
CA GLN A 59 -5.89 43.08 -45.71
C GLN A 59 -6.44 44.15 -44.71
N PRO A 60 -6.04 44.22 -43.40
CA PRO A 60 -4.87 43.60 -42.73
C PRO A 60 -5.01 43.02 -41.29
N ASN A 61 -4.06 42.11 -41.02
CA ASN A 61 -3.25 41.86 -39.80
C ASN A 61 -3.88 41.65 -38.41
N SER A 62 -3.66 40.43 -37.89
CA SER A 62 -3.04 40.23 -36.58
C SER A 62 -2.27 38.90 -36.49
N GLN A 63 -0.96 38.97 -36.69
CA GLN A 63 0.04 38.30 -35.83
C GLN A 63 0.80 39.47 -35.13
N PRO A 64 1.59 39.32 -34.04
CA PRO A 64 2.35 38.10 -33.75
C PRO A 64 2.84 37.85 -32.29
N HIS A 65 3.64 36.78 -32.16
CA HIS A 65 4.85 36.57 -31.34
C HIS A 65 4.86 36.73 -29.80
N GLY A 66 5.53 35.75 -29.19
CA GLY A 66 6.01 35.79 -27.81
C GLY A 66 7.21 36.71 -27.59
N GLY A 67 7.60 36.82 -26.33
CA GLY A 67 8.78 37.54 -25.87
C GLY A 67 8.80 37.64 -24.35
N HIS A 68 9.86 37.14 -23.74
CA HIS A 68 10.33 37.48 -22.39
C HIS A 68 10.36 39.00 -22.15
N TYR A 69 10.24 39.47 -20.90
CA TYR A 69 10.99 40.63 -20.35
C TYR A 69 10.77 40.80 -18.81
N GLN A 70 11.86 40.90 -18.03
CA GLN A 70 12.01 41.78 -16.84
C GLN A 70 12.55 43.14 -17.37
N PRO A 71 12.46 44.34 -16.74
CA PRO A 71 12.32 44.67 -15.31
C PRO A 71 11.44 45.93 -15.01
N GLY A 72 11.39 46.36 -13.74
CA GLY A 72 10.73 47.60 -13.31
C GLY A 72 11.57 48.89 -13.44
N GLN A 73 10.89 50.02 -13.60
CA GLN A 73 11.39 51.36 -13.28
C GLN A 73 10.26 52.31 -12.83
N ARG A 74 10.69 53.33 -12.08
CA ARG A 74 9.98 54.27 -11.20
C ARG A 74 9.58 55.59 -11.91
N ARG A 75 8.68 56.35 -11.24
CA ARG A 75 8.27 57.78 -11.40
C ARG A 75 7.06 58.00 -12.32
N GLN A 76 6.12 58.93 -12.09
CA GLN A 76 5.99 60.08 -11.17
C GLN A 76 4.50 60.54 -11.09
N ASN A 77 4.16 61.28 -10.02
CA ASN A 77 2.86 61.88 -9.67
C ASN A 77 2.27 62.87 -10.70
N VAL A 78 0.93 63.12 -10.64
CA VAL A 78 0.20 64.42 -10.59
C VAL A 78 -1.35 64.18 -10.62
N PRO A 79 -2.23 65.08 -10.09
CA PRO A 79 -3.36 64.68 -9.22
C PRO A 79 -4.79 65.24 -9.58
N ILE A 80 -5.79 64.81 -8.78
CA ILE A 80 -7.06 65.47 -8.32
C ILE A 80 -8.13 65.92 -9.34
N GLN A 81 -9.39 65.49 -9.12
CA GLN A 81 -10.58 66.38 -9.10
C GLN A 81 -11.80 65.77 -8.38
N ASN A 82 -12.66 66.67 -7.89
CA ASN A 82 -13.55 66.55 -6.73
C ASN A 82 -14.99 66.06 -7.01
N ALA A 83 -15.60 65.58 -5.91
CA ALA A 83 -17.02 65.52 -5.43
C ALA A 83 -18.02 66.61 -5.97
N PRO A 84 -19.36 66.63 -5.68
CA PRO A 84 -20.03 66.22 -4.42
C PRO A 84 -21.56 65.86 -4.40
N GLY A 85 -22.09 65.53 -3.19
CA GLY A 85 -23.52 65.66 -2.77
C GLY A 85 -23.94 64.64 -1.68
N LEU A 86 -23.93 64.93 -0.36
CA LEU A 86 -24.94 65.60 0.53
C LEU A 86 -26.34 64.92 0.53
N ALA A 87 -27.04 64.57 1.64
CA ALA A 87 -26.93 64.84 3.08
C ALA A 87 -27.85 63.92 3.96
N GLN A 88 -27.42 63.64 5.22
CA GLN A 88 -28.12 63.67 6.56
C GLN A 88 -29.46 62.88 6.80
N ALA A 89 -29.79 62.25 7.96
CA ALA A 89 -29.30 62.25 9.35
C ALA A 89 -29.82 61.08 10.25
N GLN A 90 -29.02 60.71 11.28
CA GLN A 90 -29.28 60.20 12.68
C GLN A 90 -30.01 58.84 12.90
N ILE A 91 -29.63 57.91 13.81
CA ILE A 91 -29.38 57.97 15.29
C ILE A 91 -28.39 56.82 15.76
N PRO A 92 -28.10 56.50 17.05
CA PRO A 92 -26.78 56.63 17.69
C PRO A 92 -26.07 55.33 18.17
N ALA A 93 -24.77 55.49 18.46
CA ALA A 93 -23.91 54.79 19.44
C ALA A 93 -23.70 53.25 19.35
N ALA A 94 -22.45 52.88 19.04
CA ALA A 94 -21.87 51.54 19.22
C ALA A 94 -20.69 51.58 20.21
N PRO A 95 -20.41 50.49 20.94
CA PRO A 95 -19.09 50.14 21.45
C PRO A 95 -18.41 49.05 20.59
N PRO A 96 -17.10 48.83 20.76
CA PRO A 96 -16.18 48.68 19.63
C PRO A 96 -15.77 47.24 19.32
N GLY A 97 -15.23 47.05 18.11
CA GLY A 97 -14.04 46.19 17.95
C GLY A 97 -14.15 45.00 17.01
N VAL A 98 -14.35 45.24 15.71
CA VAL A 98 -13.84 44.34 14.67
C VAL A 98 -13.05 45.21 13.70
N SER A 99 -11.72 45.03 13.69
CA SER A 99 -10.89 45.52 12.59
C SER A 99 -10.23 44.34 11.91
N THR A 100 -10.62 44.19 10.67
CA THR A 100 -9.98 43.46 9.59
C THR A 100 -8.61 44.07 9.29
N HIS A 101 -7.62 43.23 8.99
CA HIS A 101 -6.48 43.67 8.20
C HIS A 101 -6.10 42.62 7.15
N GLN A 102 -6.13 43.09 5.91
CA GLN A 102 -5.54 42.45 4.74
C GLN A 102 -4.01 42.43 4.81
N THR A 103 -3.48 41.43 4.11
CA THR A 103 -2.10 41.04 3.85
C THR A 103 -1.20 42.12 3.24
N ALA A 104 0.06 42.19 3.70
CA ALA A 104 1.24 42.38 2.85
C ALA A 104 2.53 41.94 3.58
N TRP A 105 3.35 41.19 2.85
CA TRP A 105 4.53 40.44 3.29
C TRP A 105 5.72 41.33 3.64
N GLN A 106 6.31 41.11 4.82
CA GLN A 106 7.69 41.47 5.13
C GLN A 106 8.45 40.21 5.55
N HIS A 107 9.56 39.95 4.87
CA HIS A 107 10.51 38.91 5.19
C HIS A 107 11.18 39.19 6.54
N GLN A 108 11.04 38.27 7.50
CA GLN A 108 11.97 38.10 8.61
C GLN A 108 12.31 36.60 8.77
N PRO A 109 13.58 36.27 9.06
CA PRO A 109 14.02 34.89 9.26
C PRO A 109 13.56 34.38 10.63
N TRP A 110 12.87 33.24 10.64
CA TRP A 110 12.29 32.66 11.85
C TRP A 110 13.27 31.73 12.57
N HIS A 111 13.56 32.04 13.84
CA HIS A 111 14.16 31.14 14.83
C HIS A 111 13.06 30.33 15.51
N PRO A 112 13.16 29.00 15.66
CA PRO A 112 12.16 28.24 16.41
C PRO A 112 12.33 28.46 17.92
N GLN A 113 11.35 29.11 18.56
CA GLN A 113 11.14 29.08 20.01
C GLN A 113 10.45 27.77 20.40
N GLN A 114 10.98 27.10 21.43
CA GLN A 114 10.39 25.93 22.07
C GLN A 114 9.26 26.33 23.03
N PRO A 115 8.11 25.63 23.06
CA PRO A 115 7.18 25.72 24.19
C PRO A 115 7.54 24.71 25.28
N ASN A 116 7.84 25.21 26.48
CA ASN A 116 7.96 24.43 27.72
C ASN A 116 6.56 24.05 28.22
N PHE A 117 6.30 22.75 28.39
CA PHE A 117 5.21 22.25 29.25
C PHE A 117 5.71 21.06 30.08
N ILE A 118 5.69 21.21 31.39
CA ILE A 118 6.01 20.18 32.39
C ILE A 118 4.69 19.81 33.08
N PRO A 119 4.28 18.53 33.13
CA PRO A 119 3.28 18.07 34.10
C PRO A 119 3.93 17.34 35.29
N SER A 120 3.46 17.68 36.49
CA SER A 120 3.80 17.06 37.77
C SER A 120 3.23 15.63 37.93
N PRO A 121 3.85 14.74 38.73
CA PRO A 121 3.36 13.38 38.92
C PRO A 121 2.22 13.30 39.95
N ILE A 122 1.16 12.56 39.60
CA ILE A 122 0.05 12.17 40.48
C ILE A 122 0.35 10.77 41.05
N GLN A 123 0.22 10.61 42.36
CA GLN A 123 0.39 9.36 43.13
C GLN A 123 -0.75 8.36 42.88
N PRO A 124 -0.50 7.04 42.93
CA PRO A 124 -1.55 6.03 42.99
C PRO A 124 -1.81 5.53 44.42
N HIS A 125 -3.08 5.57 44.85
CA HIS A 125 -3.62 4.77 45.95
C HIS A 125 -4.82 3.96 45.45
N MET A 126 -4.74 2.63 45.55
CA MET A 126 -5.64 1.78 46.35
C MET A 126 -5.40 0.32 45.99
N GLY A 127 -5.14 -0.48 47.03
CA GLY A 127 -4.85 -1.90 46.93
C GLY A 127 -6.10 -2.76 46.82
N TYR A 128 -5.93 -3.92 46.22
CA TYR A 128 -6.80 -5.08 46.40
C TYR A 128 -5.92 -6.29 46.70
N ASN A 129 -6.23 -6.96 47.80
CA ASN A 129 -5.59 -8.16 48.28
C ASN A 129 -6.59 -9.31 48.16
N PRO A 130 -6.17 -10.50 47.73
CA PRO A 130 -6.66 -11.69 48.43
C PRO A 130 -5.55 -12.71 48.69
N ALA A 131 -5.50 -13.14 49.94
CA ALA A 131 -4.78 -14.32 50.42
C ALA A 131 -5.70 -15.57 50.41
N ASN A 132 -5.06 -16.75 50.51
CA ASN A 132 -5.56 -18.15 50.64
C ASN A 132 -5.71 -18.89 49.29
N GLN A 133 -5.08 -20.02 48.97
CA GLN A 133 -4.41 -21.16 49.67
C GLN A 133 -3.72 -22.05 48.57
N PRO A 134 -3.09 -23.23 48.83
CA PRO A 134 -2.10 -23.63 49.83
C PRO A 134 -0.82 -24.26 49.17
N HIS A 135 0.19 -24.55 50.01
CA HIS A 135 1.47 -25.17 49.66
C HIS A 135 1.37 -26.57 49.02
N GLN A 136 2.16 -26.82 47.95
CA GLN A 136 2.74 -28.13 47.66
C GLN A 136 4.08 -28.03 46.89
N ASP A 137 5.11 -28.59 47.52
CA ASP A 137 6.38 -29.15 47.04
C ASP A 137 7.41 -28.32 46.25
N LYS A 138 8.54 -28.10 46.93
CA LYS A 138 9.84 -27.64 46.41
C LYS A 138 10.45 -28.70 45.49
N GLN A 139 10.75 -28.32 44.24
CA GLN A 139 11.79 -28.93 43.42
C GLN A 139 12.96 -27.95 43.23
N PRO A 140 14.20 -28.45 43.06
CA PRO A 140 15.40 -27.65 43.22
C PRO A 140 15.60 -26.66 42.08
N ASN A 141 16.03 -25.47 42.48
CA ASN A 141 16.38 -24.31 41.68
C ASN A 141 17.41 -24.69 40.59
N GLN A 142 16.96 -24.94 39.36
CA GLN A 142 17.85 -24.91 38.19
C GLN A 142 18.17 -23.46 37.89
N ARG A 143 19.30 -22.99 38.41
CA ARG A 143 19.93 -21.77 37.93
C ARG A 143 20.32 -22.00 36.47
N GLU A 144 19.72 -21.26 35.55
CA GLU A 144 20.16 -21.21 34.17
C GLU A 144 21.62 -20.70 34.10
N PRO A 145 22.45 -21.23 33.19
CA PRO A 145 23.88 -20.92 33.11
C PRO A 145 24.21 -19.50 32.57
N PHE A 146 23.22 -18.60 32.56
CA PHE A 146 23.31 -17.28 31.93
C PHE A 146 23.93 -16.18 32.82
N MET A 147 24.01 -16.38 34.15
CA MET A 147 24.28 -15.28 35.10
C MET A 147 25.68 -15.22 35.75
N GLU A 148 26.68 -16.03 35.33
CA GLU A 148 27.96 -16.10 36.07
C GLU A 148 29.15 -15.34 35.46
N ALA A 149 28.96 -14.52 34.42
CA ALA A 149 30.07 -13.89 33.69
C ALA A 149 30.01 -12.36 33.61
N VAL A 150 29.82 -11.64 34.72
CA VAL A 150 29.92 -10.17 34.72
C VAL A 150 30.60 -9.65 36.00
N GLU A 151 31.92 -9.82 36.08
CA GLU A 151 32.77 -8.99 36.96
C GLU A 151 34.07 -8.63 36.24
N ARG A 152 34.14 -7.43 35.66
CA ARG A 152 35.27 -6.46 35.69
C ARG A 152 35.18 -5.49 34.50
N GLY A 153 35.12 -4.21 34.85
CA GLY A 153 34.79 -3.12 33.93
C GLY A 153 35.92 -2.56 33.07
N GLY A 154 35.50 -1.76 32.10
CA GLY A 154 36.32 -0.83 31.32
C GLY A 154 35.46 -0.09 30.29
N SER A 155 35.33 1.23 30.42
CA SER A 155 34.43 2.10 29.66
C SER A 155 34.63 2.00 28.14
N ARG A 156 33.60 1.55 27.39
CA ARG A 156 33.53 1.54 25.91
C ARG A 156 32.09 1.75 25.41
N GLY A 157 31.93 2.10 24.13
CA GLY A 157 30.76 2.81 23.58
C GLY A 157 29.46 2.00 23.50
N ILE A 158 28.37 2.70 23.16
CA ILE A 158 26.95 2.26 23.20
C ILE A 158 26.62 0.93 22.47
N ALA A 159 27.51 0.43 21.60
CA ALA A 159 27.33 -0.88 20.93
C ALA A 159 27.96 -2.07 21.68
N ASP A 160 28.76 -1.82 22.74
CA ASP A 160 29.52 -2.85 23.46
C ASP A 160 28.76 -3.46 24.65
N THR A 161 27.55 -2.98 24.98
CA THR A 161 26.86 -3.39 26.21
C THR A 161 26.29 -4.82 26.21
N ILE A 162 26.41 -5.58 25.12
CA ILE A 162 25.94 -6.99 25.05
C ILE A 162 27.01 -7.94 24.49
N THR A 163 28.17 -7.44 24.05
CA THR A 163 29.22 -8.26 23.41
C THR A 163 30.37 -8.63 24.35
N ALA A 164 30.22 -8.42 25.66
CA ALA A 164 31.21 -8.78 26.67
C ALA A 164 31.24 -10.27 27.07
N VAL A 165 30.73 -11.17 26.22
CA VAL A 165 30.94 -12.61 26.37
C VAL A 165 31.60 -13.14 25.09
N GLY A 166 32.92 -13.28 25.12
CA GLY A 166 33.72 -14.38 24.54
C GLY A 166 33.41 -14.99 23.16
N HIS A 167 32.54 -14.43 22.34
CA HIS A 167 32.26 -14.92 21.00
C HIS A 167 33.18 -14.20 20.02
N HIS A 168 34.22 -14.90 19.59
CA HIS A 168 34.83 -14.64 18.30
C HIS A 168 33.71 -14.44 17.27
N HIS A 169 33.51 -13.21 16.79
CA HIS A 169 32.49 -12.91 15.78
C HIS A 169 32.69 -13.86 14.60
N HIS A 170 31.84 -14.88 14.49
CA HIS A 170 31.90 -15.87 13.42
C HIS A 170 31.49 -15.15 12.14
N ARG A 171 32.48 -14.82 11.30
CA ARG A 171 32.22 -14.30 9.97
C ARG A 171 31.57 -15.40 9.15
N THR A 172 30.42 -15.10 8.57
CA THR A 172 29.75 -15.97 7.61
C THR A 172 30.68 -16.18 6.43
N TYR A 173 30.94 -17.44 6.11
CA TYR A 173 31.84 -17.80 5.02
C TYR A 173 31.28 -17.30 3.67
N GLN A 174 32.15 -16.69 2.87
CA GLN A 174 31.84 -16.23 1.51
C GLN A 174 33.05 -16.52 0.61
N ARG A 175 32.83 -17.19 -0.54
CA ARG A 175 33.93 -17.50 -1.49
C ARG A 175 34.43 -16.29 -2.26
N GLY A 176 33.68 -15.18 -2.26
CA GLY A 176 34.05 -13.95 -2.97
C GLY A 176 34.30 -14.19 -4.46
N TYR A 177 35.40 -13.66 -5.00
CA TYR A 177 35.74 -13.75 -6.43
C TYR A 177 36.07 -15.16 -6.91
N ALA A 178 36.32 -16.14 -6.04
CA ALA A 178 36.45 -17.54 -6.46
C ALA A 178 35.17 -18.07 -7.14
N ASN A 179 34.00 -17.48 -6.85
CA ASN A 179 32.73 -17.80 -7.51
C ASN A 179 32.71 -17.42 -9.01
N LEU A 180 33.71 -16.71 -9.54
CA LEU A 180 33.87 -16.51 -10.98
C LEU A 180 34.08 -17.83 -11.73
N PHE A 181 34.69 -18.82 -11.08
CA PHE A 181 34.96 -20.16 -11.63
C PHE A 181 33.89 -21.19 -11.25
N HIS A 182 32.79 -20.76 -10.64
CA HIS A 182 31.69 -21.66 -10.31
C HIS A 182 31.04 -22.22 -11.58
N GLU A 183 30.69 -23.51 -11.60
CA GLU A 183 30.18 -24.20 -12.81
C GLU A 183 28.98 -23.51 -13.48
N ARG A 184 28.11 -22.91 -12.65
CA ARG A 184 26.92 -22.19 -13.09
C ARG A 184 27.14 -20.70 -13.40
N ALA A 185 28.35 -20.17 -13.18
CA ALA A 185 28.64 -18.76 -13.40
C ALA A 185 28.81 -18.46 -14.89
N ARG A 186 28.21 -17.35 -15.34
CA ARG A 186 28.38 -16.83 -16.70
C ARG A 186 29.01 -15.45 -16.65
N ALA A 187 30.00 -15.23 -17.50
CA ALA A 187 30.67 -13.94 -17.63
C ALA A 187 29.77 -12.92 -18.33
N ARG A 188 29.92 -11.65 -17.92
CA ARG A 188 29.28 -10.47 -18.53
C ARG A 188 30.29 -9.35 -18.60
N TRP A 189 30.28 -8.60 -19.70
CA TRP A 189 31.11 -7.39 -19.85
C TRP A 189 30.62 -6.22 -18.99
N GLU A 190 29.31 -6.12 -18.81
CA GLU A 190 28.68 -5.11 -17.97
C GLU A 190 28.57 -5.60 -16.52
N TYR A 191 28.78 -4.70 -15.58
CA TYR A 191 28.72 -5.00 -14.16
C TYR A 191 27.28 -5.36 -13.70
N PRO A 192 27.08 -6.44 -12.91
CA PRO A 192 28.10 -7.33 -12.35
C PRO A 192 28.67 -8.31 -13.39
N ASN A 193 30.00 -8.48 -13.35
CA ASN A 193 30.76 -9.20 -14.39
C ASN A 193 30.54 -10.72 -14.40
N SER A 194 29.83 -11.26 -13.42
CA SER A 194 29.48 -12.68 -13.34
C SER A 194 28.14 -12.87 -12.62
N TYR A 195 27.32 -13.77 -13.14
CA TYR A 195 26.00 -14.11 -12.62
C TYR A 195 25.60 -15.55 -13.00
N GLN A 196 24.68 -16.16 -12.24
CA GLN A 196 23.98 -17.39 -12.60
C GLN A 196 22.67 -17.06 -13.33
N MET A 197 22.34 -17.81 -14.38
CA MET A 197 21.03 -17.73 -15.02
C MET A 197 19.92 -18.19 -14.06
N PRO A 198 18.69 -17.65 -14.20
CA PRO A 198 17.55 -18.16 -13.44
C PRO A 198 17.32 -19.63 -13.77
N GLY A 199 16.88 -20.41 -12.78
CA GLY A 199 16.54 -21.82 -12.99
C GLY A 199 15.13 -22.04 -13.51
N LEU A 200 14.28 -21.01 -13.41
CA LEU A 200 12.90 -21.01 -13.88
C LEU A 200 12.69 -19.86 -14.85
N SER A 201 11.86 -20.10 -15.87
CA SER A 201 11.48 -19.11 -16.87
C SER A 201 9.97 -18.97 -16.93
N TYR A 202 9.45 -17.78 -17.23
CA TYR A 202 8.02 -17.60 -17.41
C TYR A 202 7.54 -18.32 -18.67
N THR A 203 6.37 -18.96 -18.61
CA THR A 203 5.80 -19.68 -19.77
C THR A 203 5.29 -18.72 -20.85
N SER A 204 4.93 -17.48 -20.49
CA SER A 204 4.42 -16.50 -21.45
C SER A 204 5.51 -16.10 -22.44
N THR A 205 5.22 -16.28 -23.73
CA THR A 205 6.07 -15.87 -24.85
C THR A 205 5.57 -14.59 -25.53
N THR A 206 4.54 -13.94 -24.97
CA THR A 206 4.02 -12.68 -25.51
C THR A 206 5.07 -11.57 -25.38
N ASN A 207 5.27 -10.81 -26.45
CA ASN A 207 6.10 -9.61 -26.42
C ASN A 207 5.25 -8.45 -25.90
N GLU A 208 5.62 -7.94 -24.72
CA GLU A 208 4.93 -6.84 -24.07
C GLU A 208 5.70 -5.53 -24.28
N ARG A 209 4.94 -4.43 -24.41
CA ARG A 209 5.50 -3.09 -24.62
C ARG A 209 5.53 -2.28 -23.32
N HIS A 210 6.71 -1.78 -22.97
CA HIS A 210 6.92 -0.86 -21.85
C HIS A 210 7.43 0.49 -22.32
N ARG A 211 6.92 1.57 -21.73
CA ARG A 211 7.41 2.94 -21.97
C ARG A 211 7.99 3.50 -20.68
N ASP A 212 9.25 3.92 -20.71
CA ASP A 212 9.91 4.48 -19.54
C ASP A 212 9.59 5.98 -19.31
N ILE A 213 10.14 6.55 -18.23
CA ILE A 213 9.93 7.96 -17.86
C ILE A 213 10.49 8.94 -18.91
N LEU A 214 11.52 8.54 -19.66
CA LEU A 214 12.12 9.31 -20.75
C LEU A 214 11.49 8.97 -22.10
N GLN A 215 10.33 8.31 -22.09
CA GLN A 215 9.52 7.96 -23.25
C GLN A 215 10.15 6.92 -24.20
N ARG A 216 11.24 6.25 -23.81
CA ARG A 216 11.82 5.17 -24.62
C ARG A 216 10.99 3.92 -24.45
N ILE A 217 10.94 3.12 -25.51
CA ILE A 217 10.11 1.91 -25.58
C ILE A 217 11.02 0.70 -25.43
N HIS A 218 10.63 -0.23 -24.56
CA HIS A 218 11.21 -1.56 -24.45
C HIS A 218 10.15 -2.60 -24.84
N GLU A 219 10.55 -3.56 -25.67
CA GLU A 219 9.74 -4.71 -26.05
C GLU A 219 10.49 -5.99 -25.72
N GLY A 220 9.80 -6.95 -25.13
CA GLY A 220 10.40 -8.23 -24.76
C GLY A 220 9.40 -9.22 -24.15
N THR A 221 9.88 -10.44 -23.91
CA THR A 221 9.13 -11.51 -23.25
C THR A 221 9.15 -11.36 -21.74
N ASP A 222 8.17 -11.95 -21.04
CA ASP A 222 8.04 -11.88 -19.58
C ASP A 222 9.33 -12.35 -18.86
N ASP A 223 9.89 -11.48 -18.02
CA ASP A 223 11.10 -11.69 -17.22
C ASP A 223 11.14 -10.73 -16.02
N ASP A 224 11.94 -11.03 -14.99
CA ASP A 224 12.05 -10.14 -13.83
C ASP A 224 12.99 -8.97 -14.11
N ARG A 225 12.47 -7.76 -13.90
CA ARG A 225 13.19 -6.50 -14.17
C ARG A 225 12.94 -5.44 -13.13
N TYR A 226 13.84 -4.48 -13.08
CA TYR A 226 13.74 -3.28 -12.25
C TYR A 226 13.91 -2.02 -13.08
N ILE A 227 13.42 -0.90 -12.57
CA ILE A 227 13.65 0.42 -13.16
C ILE A 227 15.00 0.92 -12.67
N SER A 228 15.91 1.16 -13.60
CA SER A 228 17.24 1.64 -13.26
C SER A 228 17.17 3.09 -12.74
N PRO A 229 17.76 3.38 -11.58
CA PRO A 229 17.71 4.73 -11.00
C PRO A 229 18.63 5.72 -11.75
N THR A 230 19.62 5.24 -12.52
CA THR A 230 20.55 6.11 -13.27
C THR A 230 19.91 6.71 -14.51
N ASP A 231 19.26 5.87 -15.31
CA ASP A 231 18.78 6.23 -16.65
C ASP A 231 17.26 6.05 -16.81
N GLY A 232 16.57 5.40 -15.87
CA GLY A 232 15.14 5.10 -15.95
C GLY A 232 14.77 3.93 -16.84
N ARG A 233 15.75 3.23 -17.45
CA ARG A 233 15.47 2.07 -18.32
C ARG A 233 15.08 0.85 -17.49
N VAL A 234 14.26 -0.01 -18.07
CA VAL A 234 13.94 -1.31 -17.48
C VAL A 234 15.09 -2.29 -17.75
N SER A 235 15.73 -2.76 -16.69
CA SER A 235 16.90 -3.63 -16.73
C SER A 235 16.62 -4.97 -16.06
N LYS A 236 17.25 -6.05 -16.56
CA LYS A 236 17.10 -7.40 -15.99
C LYS A 236 17.54 -7.44 -14.53
N LEU A 237 16.70 -8.03 -13.68
CA LEU A 237 16.96 -8.12 -12.25
C LEU A 237 18.10 -9.09 -11.96
N VAL A 238 19.11 -8.60 -11.25
CA VAL A 238 20.25 -9.38 -10.77
C VAL A 238 20.36 -9.15 -9.26
N VAL A 239 20.35 -10.24 -8.51
CA VAL A 239 20.24 -10.25 -7.05
C VAL A 239 21.47 -10.87 -6.45
N GLN A 240 22.12 -10.15 -5.54
CA GLN A 240 23.17 -10.71 -4.71
C GLN A 240 22.61 -11.76 -3.77
N ALA A 241 23.29 -12.90 -3.65
CA ALA A 241 22.90 -13.98 -2.75
C ALA A 241 24.05 -14.33 -1.80
N ALA A 242 23.70 -14.67 -0.57
CA ALA A 242 24.62 -15.33 0.37
C ALA A 242 25.14 -16.65 -0.21
N GLN A 243 26.35 -17.07 0.20
CA GLN A 243 27.03 -18.23 -0.39
C GLN A 243 26.18 -19.52 -0.38
N ASP A 244 25.49 -19.78 0.72
CA ASP A 244 24.59 -20.92 0.88
C ASP A 244 23.40 -20.89 -0.08
N VAL A 245 22.81 -19.72 -0.31
CA VAL A 245 21.73 -19.51 -1.29
C VAL A 245 22.26 -19.56 -2.73
N TYR A 246 23.47 -19.05 -2.98
CA TYR A 246 24.11 -19.04 -4.29
C TYR A 246 24.49 -20.45 -4.78
N ASP A 247 24.95 -21.30 -3.86
CA ASP A 247 25.29 -22.70 -4.13
C ASP A 247 24.04 -23.61 -4.15
N GLY A 248 22.92 -23.14 -3.59
CA GLY A 248 21.66 -23.85 -3.45
C GLY A 248 20.90 -24.13 -4.77
N PRO A 249 19.63 -24.58 -4.67
CA PRO A 249 18.82 -24.92 -5.82
C PRO A 249 18.42 -23.69 -6.65
N GLN A 250 18.34 -23.86 -7.98
CA GLN A 250 17.91 -22.80 -8.90
C GLN A 250 16.37 -22.72 -8.97
N ASN A 251 15.76 -22.27 -7.88
CA ASN A 251 14.31 -22.19 -7.67
C ASN A 251 13.72 -20.78 -7.92
N SER A 252 14.44 -19.92 -8.64
CA SER A 252 14.09 -18.51 -8.84
C SER A 252 14.04 -18.12 -10.32
N THR A 253 13.24 -17.10 -10.60
CA THR A 253 13.03 -16.49 -11.93
C THR A 253 13.98 -15.32 -12.22
N TRP A 254 14.70 -14.83 -11.21
CA TRP A 254 15.72 -13.78 -11.33
C TRP A 254 17.14 -14.36 -11.38
N ARG A 255 18.08 -13.55 -11.87
CA ARG A 255 19.50 -13.91 -11.90
C ARG A 255 20.12 -13.72 -10.52
N ARG A 256 20.99 -14.65 -10.12
CA ARG A 256 21.77 -14.54 -8.87
C ARG A 256 23.21 -14.16 -9.15
N THR A 257 23.82 -13.35 -8.29
CA THR A 257 25.26 -13.09 -8.28
C THR A 257 25.78 -13.29 -6.85
N PHE A 258 27.05 -13.63 -6.70
CA PHE A 258 27.67 -13.68 -5.37
C PHE A 258 27.89 -12.26 -4.82
N ILE A 259 28.02 -12.17 -3.49
CA ILE A 259 28.36 -10.93 -2.79
C ILE A 259 29.85 -10.61 -2.96
N ARG A 260 30.15 -9.37 -3.35
CA ARG A 260 31.52 -8.88 -3.60
C ARG A 260 31.96 -7.96 -2.48
N ASN A 261 33.25 -8.02 -2.14
CA ASN A 261 33.88 -7.00 -1.33
C ASN A 261 34.09 -5.74 -2.17
N VAL A 262 33.48 -4.63 -1.78
CA VAL A 262 33.57 -3.33 -2.49
C VAL A 262 34.52 -2.36 -1.80
N CYS A 263 35.08 -2.75 -0.66
CA CYS A 263 36.10 -1.97 0.02
C CYS A 263 37.32 -1.74 -0.90
N PRO A 264 37.88 -0.52 -0.98
CA PRO A 264 39.12 -0.27 -1.71
C PRO A 264 40.27 -1.17 -1.25
N ILE A 265 41.08 -1.67 -2.19
CA ILE A 265 42.14 -2.67 -1.92
C ILE A 265 43.14 -2.18 -0.86
N TYR A 266 43.56 -0.91 -0.90
CA TYR A 266 44.48 -0.38 0.11
C TYR A 266 43.87 -0.32 1.52
N MET A 267 42.55 -0.22 1.64
CA MET A 267 41.87 -0.29 2.94
C MET A 267 41.76 -1.74 3.41
N GLN A 268 41.60 -2.70 2.50
CA GLN A 268 41.73 -4.12 2.82
C GLN A 268 43.14 -4.46 3.31
N LEU A 269 44.18 -3.99 2.59
CA LEU A 269 45.59 -4.13 2.96
C LEU A 269 45.91 -3.47 4.31
N ALA A 270 45.38 -2.26 4.55
CA ALA A 270 45.59 -1.57 5.82
C ALA A 270 45.00 -2.34 7.02
N ASN A 271 43.89 -3.05 6.80
CA ASN A 271 43.23 -3.84 7.83
C ASN A 271 43.75 -5.27 7.92
N PHE A 272 44.44 -5.80 6.90
CA PHE A 272 45.01 -7.14 6.87
C PHE A 272 45.80 -7.53 8.14
N PRO A 273 46.80 -6.74 8.61
CA PRO A 273 47.58 -7.11 9.80
C PRO A 273 46.77 -7.09 11.10
N PHE A 274 45.55 -6.54 11.07
CA PHE A 274 44.67 -6.40 12.23
C PHE A 274 43.38 -7.24 12.10
N SER A 275 43.12 -7.82 10.94
CA SER A 275 42.02 -8.75 10.75
C SER A 275 42.49 -10.12 11.19
N ASN A 276 41.80 -10.76 12.12
CA ASN A 276 42.02 -12.16 12.45
C ASN A 276 41.54 -12.99 11.23
N VAL A 277 42.46 -13.32 10.31
CA VAL A 277 42.26 -13.83 8.93
C VAL A 277 41.58 -15.23 8.95
N PRO A 278 40.65 -15.53 8.01
CA PRO A 278 41.03 -16.13 6.74
C PRO A 278 40.53 -15.32 5.53
N THR A 279 41.43 -15.08 4.58
CA THR A 279 41.16 -14.70 3.19
C THR A 279 42.26 -15.39 2.40
N ASP A 280 41.91 -16.12 1.34
CA ASP A 280 42.77 -17.11 0.72
C ASP A 280 44.19 -16.57 0.43
N PRO A 281 45.24 -17.17 1.04
CA PRO A 281 46.63 -16.70 0.86
C PRO A 281 47.20 -16.98 -0.54
N GLY A 282 46.45 -17.63 -1.43
CA GLY A 282 46.90 -18.01 -2.79
C GLY A 282 46.72 -16.95 -3.88
N LEU A 283 46.24 -15.74 -3.57
CA LEU A 283 45.89 -14.71 -4.56
C LEU A 283 46.92 -13.57 -4.71
N TRP A 284 48.04 -13.62 -3.99
CA TRP A 284 48.88 -12.43 -3.83
C TRP A 284 50.19 -12.54 -4.63
N THR A 285 50.42 -11.55 -5.48
CA THR A 285 51.65 -11.39 -6.27
C THR A 285 52.55 -10.31 -5.67
N SER A 286 53.83 -10.26 -6.06
CA SER A 286 54.77 -9.20 -5.65
C SER A 286 54.29 -7.79 -6.01
N ASP A 287 53.40 -7.67 -7.00
CA ASP A 287 52.87 -6.41 -7.50
C ASP A 287 51.83 -5.80 -6.54
N ASP A 288 51.15 -6.62 -5.72
CA ASP A 288 50.18 -6.16 -4.73
C ASP A 288 50.86 -5.42 -3.56
N TRP A 289 52.12 -5.76 -3.26
CA TRP A 289 52.95 -5.03 -2.30
C TRP A 289 53.44 -3.69 -2.86
N ALA A 290 53.67 -3.61 -4.18
CA ALA A 290 54.09 -2.38 -4.83
C ALA A 290 52.95 -1.35 -4.94
N MET A 291 51.69 -1.80 -5.03
CA MET A 291 50.51 -0.92 -5.06
C MET A 291 50.27 -0.15 -3.74
N LEU A 292 50.93 -0.53 -2.64
CA LEU A 292 50.95 0.23 -1.38
C LEU A 292 51.66 1.60 -1.53
N LEU A 293 52.51 1.75 -2.56
CA LEU A 293 53.25 2.98 -2.88
C LEU A 293 52.45 3.94 -3.78
N CYS A 294 51.35 3.48 -4.38
CA CYS A 294 50.47 4.32 -5.19
C CYS A 294 49.62 5.21 -4.28
N GLN A 295 49.56 6.51 -4.58
CA GLN A 295 48.84 7.49 -3.77
C GLN A 295 47.41 7.01 -3.47
N PRO A 296 46.95 7.05 -2.20
CA PRO A 296 45.57 6.73 -1.89
C PRO A 296 44.66 7.79 -2.53
N GLN A 297 44.08 7.46 -3.68
CA GLN A 297 42.86 8.14 -4.14
C GLN A 297 41.79 7.96 -3.06
N ALA A 298 40.95 8.97 -2.85
CA ALA A 298 40.00 9.03 -1.73
C ALA A 298 39.25 7.69 -1.50
N ALA A 299 39.29 7.15 -0.28
CA ALA A 299 38.58 5.89 0.06
C ALA A 299 37.09 6.06 0.25
N GLN A 300 36.68 7.32 0.31
CA GLN A 300 35.28 7.68 0.40
C GLN A 300 34.67 7.47 -0.97
N GLY A 301 33.50 6.81 -1.00
CA GLY A 301 32.69 6.73 -2.21
C GLY A 301 32.38 8.14 -2.74
N GLU A 302 32.05 8.22 -4.03
CA GLU A 302 31.60 9.48 -4.62
C GLU A 302 30.23 9.86 -4.03
N ILE A 303 30.11 11.09 -3.53
CA ILE A 303 28.82 11.62 -3.08
C ILE A 303 27.91 11.73 -4.31
N ARG A 304 26.91 10.86 -4.37
CA ARG A 304 25.91 10.84 -5.44
C ARG A 304 24.60 11.40 -4.90
N ARG A 305 23.90 12.18 -5.74
CA ARG A 305 22.60 12.81 -5.43
C ARG A 305 22.58 13.58 -4.12
N ASN A 306 23.63 14.35 -3.85
CA ASN A 306 23.76 15.15 -2.63
C ASN A 306 23.65 14.31 -1.32
N GLY A 307 23.93 13.00 -1.38
CA GLY A 307 23.84 12.11 -0.22
C GLY A 307 22.50 11.37 -0.07
N MET A 308 21.49 11.70 -0.89
CA MET A 308 20.15 11.09 -0.85
C MET A 308 20.10 9.70 -1.49
N TYR A 309 19.02 8.96 -1.23
CA TYR A 309 18.79 7.63 -1.82
C TYR A 309 18.63 7.67 -3.35
N ASP A 310 18.81 6.53 -4.01
CA ASP A 310 18.47 6.41 -5.44
C ASP A 310 16.93 6.51 -5.62
N PRO A 311 16.40 7.39 -6.49
CA PRO A 311 14.96 7.58 -6.72
C PRO A 311 14.38 6.47 -7.58
N VAL A 312 13.05 6.34 -7.48
CA VAL A 312 12.25 5.51 -8.36
C VAL A 312 11.80 6.35 -9.55
N ASN A 313 12.51 6.23 -10.67
CA ASN A 313 12.24 6.97 -11.91
C ASN A 313 11.05 6.37 -12.69
N TYR A 314 9.87 6.36 -12.07
CA TYR A 314 8.64 5.80 -12.62
C TYR A 314 7.72 6.89 -13.16
N ARG A 315 6.99 6.58 -14.23
CA ARG A 315 5.85 7.38 -14.70
C ARG A 315 4.79 6.46 -15.31
N TYR A 316 3.54 6.62 -14.87
CA TYR A 316 2.41 5.97 -15.50
C TYR A 316 1.96 6.77 -16.72
N TRP A 317 1.73 6.09 -17.84
CA TRP A 317 1.33 6.70 -19.12
C TRP A 317 -0.10 6.37 -19.54
N GLY A 318 -0.76 5.44 -18.87
CA GLY A 318 -2.13 5.04 -19.17
C GLY A 318 -3.17 5.92 -18.49
N TYR A 319 -4.44 5.68 -18.81
CA TYR A 319 -5.57 6.22 -18.07
C TYR A 319 -6.00 5.25 -16.98
N PRO A 320 -6.36 5.74 -15.77
CA PRO A 320 -7.08 4.92 -14.80
C PRO A 320 -8.49 4.58 -15.32
N LYS A 321 -9.04 3.47 -14.83
CA LYS A 321 -10.43 3.07 -15.10
C LYS A 321 -11.41 4.08 -14.50
N ALA A 322 -11.14 4.52 -13.27
CA ALA A 322 -11.84 5.61 -12.60
C ALA A 322 -10.81 6.54 -11.96
N ALA A 323 -10.96 7.85 -12.14
CA ALA A 323 -10.05 8.84 -11.59
C ALA A 323 -10.74 9.67 -10.51
N ARG A 324 -10.00 10.04 -9.45
CA ARG A 324 -10.44 11.06 -8.49
C ARG A 324 -10.49 12.45 -9.14
N ASN A 325 -9.54 12.73 -10.02
CA ASN A 325 -9.52 13.94 -10.83
C ASN A 325 -10.18 13.67 -12.18
N HIS A 326 -11.33 14.30 -12.43
CA HIS A 326 -12.13 14.07 -13.63
C HIS A 326 -11.38 14.35 -14.95
N TYR A 327 -10.43 15.30 -14.95
CA TYR A 327 -9.64 15.65 -16.15
C TYR A 327 -8.68 14.54 -16.59
N GLU A 328 -8.58 13.46 -15.80
CA GLU A 328 -7.70 12.33 -16.04
C GLU A 328 -8.49 11.07 -16.39
N SER A 329 -9.80 11.17 -16.51
CA SER A 329 -10.65 10.11 -17.03
C SER A 329 -10.52 10.06 -18.56
N ALA A 330 -10.50 8.86 -19.13
CA ALA A 330 -10.42 8.67 -20.59
C ALA A 330 -11.59 9.37 -21.31
N GLU A 331 -12.80 9.36 -20.71
CA GLU A 331 -14.01 10.00 -21.22
C GLU A 331 -13.87 11.53 -21.42
N CYS A 332 -12.99 12.19 -20.67
CA CYS A 332 -12.75 13.62 -20.79
C CYS A 332 -11.97 13.98 -22.07
N VAL A 333 -11.28 13.02 -22.69
CA VAL A 333 -10.49 13.24 -23.92
C VAL A 333 -11.41 13.34 -25.15
N ASP A 334 -12.53 12.62 -25.13
CA ASP A 334 -13.47 12.57 -26.25
C ASP A 334 -14.48 13.74 -26.23
N LEU A 335 -14.61 14.43 -25.09
CA LEU A 335 -15.50 15.58 -24.91
C LEU A 335 -14.71 16.89 -24.95
N LEU A 336 -14.90 17.68 -26.02
CA LEU A 336 -14.45 19.08 -26.10
C LEU A 336 -14.88 19.85 -24.82
N PRO A 337 -14.11 20.87 -24.37
CA PRO A 337 -14.34 21.58 -23.11
C PRO A 337 -15.50 22.59 -23.22
N HIS A 338 -16.65 22.15 -23.74
CA HIS A 338 -17.86 22.94 -23.85
C HIS A 338 -18.85 22.50 -22.77
N ALA A 339 -18.97 23.37 -21.77
CA ALA A 339 -20.14 23.53 -20.91
C ALA A 339 -20.71 22.27 -20.23
N GLY A 340 -20.34 22.06 -18.96
CA GLY A 340 -21.24 21.44 -17.99
C GLY A 340 -21.44 19.93 -18.13
N ALA A 341 -20.38 19.17 -18.39
CA ALA A 341 -20.38 17.73 -18.10
C ALA A 341 -20.51 17.55 -16.57
N THR A 342 -21.76 17.55 -16.10
CA THR A 342 -22.12 17.19 -14.73
C THR A 342 -21.60 15.79 -14.42
N ASN A 343 -21.16 15.59 -13.18
CA ASN A 343 -20.64 14.34 -12.60
C ASN A 343 -21.47 13.08 -12.95
N ASN A 344 -21.34 12.52 -14.15
CA ASN A 344 -22.03 11.31 -14.59
C ASN A 344 -21.51 10.04 -13.90
N LEU A 345 -20.48 10.17 -13.05
CA LEU A 345 -19.90 9.08 -12.26
C LEU A 345 -20.68 8.76 -10.98
N MET A 346 -21.73 9.52 -10.64
CA MET A 346 -22.55 9.29 -9.45
C MET A 346 -23.96 8.82 -9.82
N ILE A 347 -24.50 7.88 -9.05
CA ILE A 347 -25.90 7.46 -9.13
C ILE A 347 -26.76 8.58 -8.52
N PRO A 348 -27.73 9.15 -9.26
CA PRO A 348 -28.62 10.17 -8.71
C PRO A 348 -29.44 9.56 -7.57
N ARG A 349 -29.51 10.27 -6.43
CA ARG A 349 -30.41 9.88 -5.35
C ARG A 349 -31.85 10.04 -5.82
N VAL A 350 -32.63 8.97 -5.68
CA VAL A 350 -34.08 9.02 -5.92
C VAL A 350 -34.78 9.26 -4.59
N LEU A 351 -35.75 10.18 -4.59
CA LEU A 351 -36.49 10.55 -3.37
C LEU A 351 -37.48 9.48 -2.89
N GLY A 352 -37.75 8.45 -3.71
CA GLY A 352 -38.67 7.38 -3.38
C GLY A 352 -38.64 6.24 -4.41
N PRO A 353 -39.38 5.15 -4.17
CA PRO A 353 -39.44 4.01 -5.07
C PRO A 353 -40.13 4.36 -6.41
N ARG A 354 -39.78 3.62 -7.47
CA ARG A 354 -40.41 3.78 -8.80
C ARG A 354 -41.81 3.20 -8.86
N TYR A 355 -42.06 2.11 -8.13
CA TYR A 355 -43.35 1.43 -8.05
C TYR A 355 -43.76 1.20 -6.60
N LEU A 356 -45.06 1.24 -6.35
CA LEU A 356 -45.67 0.94 -5.05
C LEU A 356 -46.91 0.07 -5.23
N CYS A 357 -47.19 -0.76 -4.23
CA CYS A 357 -48.41 -1.54 -4.09
C CYS A 357 -49.46 -0.72 -3.34
N PHE A 358 -50.41 -0.13 -4.06
CA PHE A 358 -51.48 0.67 -3.46
C PHE A 358 -52.64 -0.19 -3.00
N LEU A 359 -53.11 0.04 -1.77
CA LEU A 359 -54.29 -0.62 -1.23
C LEU A 359 -55.55 -0.12 -1.93
N LYS A 360 -56.45 -1.05 -2.31
CA LYS A 360 -57.82 -0.68 -2.66
C LYS A 360 -58.56 -0.30 -1.39
N GLU A 361 -59.19 0.87 -1.38
CA GLU A 361 -59.93 1.42 -0.23
C GLU A 361 -59.09 1.40 1.07
N PRO A 362 -58.05 2.26 1.18
CA PRO A 362 -57.09 2.23 2.29
C PRO A 362 -57.71 2.56 3.66
N SER A 363 -58.90 3.17 3.68
CA SER A 363 -59.65 3.48 4.90
C SER A 363 -60.40 2.29 5.49
N GLU A 364 -60.60 1.21 4.73
CA GLU A 364 -61.27 0.00 5.23
C GLU A 364 -60.28 -0.93 5.91
N SER A 365 -60.72 -1.61 6.99
CA SER A 365 -59.93 -2.65 7.65
C SER A 365 -59.98 -4.00 6.92
N GLN A 366 -60.92 -4.17 5.98
CA GLN A 366 -61.07 -5.41 5.22
C GLN A 366 -60.05 -5.50 4.08
N MET A 367 -59.60 -6.72 3.81
CA MET A 367 -58.71 -7.02 2.68
C MET A 367 -59.50 -6.88 1.38
N ARG A 368 -59.14 -5.91 0.54
CA ARG A 368 -59.80 -5.60 -0.74
C ARG A 368 -58.87 -5.83 -1.94
N GLY A 369 -57.62 -6.21 -1.67
CA GLY A 369 -56.59 -6.41 -2.68
C GLY A 369 -55.84 -5.13 -3.01
N VAL A 370 -54.92 -5.26 -3.97
CA VAL A 370 -53.84 -4.30 -4.21
C VAL A 370 -53.72 -4.01 -5.70
N SER A 371 -53.27 -2.80 -6.05
CA SER A 371 -52.86 -2.44 -7.41
C SER A 371 -51.42 -1.94 -7.40
N VAL A 372 -50.54 -2.59 -8.16
CA VAL A 372 -49.17 -2.10 -8.36
C VAL A 372 -49.20 -0.98 -9.38
N ARG A 373 -48.65 0.19 -9.03
CA ARG A 373 -48.61 1.36 -9.91
C ARG A 373 -47.27 2.06 -9.82
N LYS A 374 -46.87 2.71 -10.91
CA LYS A 374 -45.73 3.62 -10.94
C LYS A 374 -46.02 4.85 -10.07
N VAL A 375 -45.00 5.34 -9.37
CA VAL A 375 -45.07 6.51 -8.52
C VAL A 375 -44.89 7.76 -9.37
N ASP A 376 -45.94 8.56 -9.46
CA ASP A 376 -45.95 9.88 -10.12
C ASP A 376 -45.70 10.99 -9.08
N GLN A 377 -45.46 12.23 -9.54
CA GLN A 377 -45.19 13.39 -8.66
C GLN A 377 -46.28 13.62 -7.59
N SER A 378 -47.55 13.31 -7.89
CA SER A 378 -48.66 13.42 -6.94
C SER A 378 -48.64 12.35 -5.84
N THR A 379 -47.99 11.22 -6.09
CA THR A 379 -47.90 10.07 -5.16
C THR A 379 -46.54 9.96 -4.49
N ALA A 380 -45.55 10.76 -4.92
CA ALA A 380 -44.16 10.69 -4.43
C ALA A 380 -44.02 10.97 -2.92
N GLY A 381 -44.93 11.75 -2.33
CA GLY A 381 -44.93 12.06 -0.89
C GLY A 381 -45.81 11.14 -0.03
N MET A 382 -46.43 10.10 -0.61
CA MET A 382 -47.31 9.21 0.15
C MET A 382 -46.51 8.29 1.07
N PRO A 383 -46.93 8.12 2.34
CA PRO A 383 -46.29 7.15 3.21
C PRO A 383 -46.52 5.73 2.69
N TYR A 384 -45.51 4.88 2.82
CA TYR A 384 -45.58 3.44 2.51
C TYR A 384 -44.79 2.65 3.55
N ILE A 385 -45.14 1.38 3.76
CA ILE A 385 -44.32 0.46 4.58
C ILE A 385 -43.39 -0.36 3.69
N PHE A 386 -42.24 -0.78 4.23
CA PHE A 386 -41.33 -1.68 3.53
C PHE A 386 -41.49 -3.11 4.01
N ILE A 387 -41.66 -4.04 3.08
CA ILE A 387 -41.79 -5.47 3.36
C ILE A 387 -40.49 -6.19 3.02
N ALA A 388 -39.77 -6.63 4.05
CA ALA A 388 -38.59 -7.47 3.92
C ALA A 388 -38.98 -8.94 4.06
N TYR A 389 -38.45 -9.79 3.16
CA TYR A 389 -38.68 -11.24 3.18
C TYR A 389 -37.49 -11.96 2.54
N THR A 390 -37.48 -13.30 2.62
CA THR A 390 -36.48 -14.13 1.92
C THR A 390 -37.15 -15.09 0.95
N ALA A 391 -36.56 -15.23 -0.25
CA ALA A 391 -37.05 -16.13 -1.29
C ALA A 391 -36.98 -17.61 -0.86
N GLU A 392 -36.11 -17.94 0.11
CA GLU A 392 -36.06 -19.31 0.66
C GLU A 392 -37.31 -19.65 1.50
N GLN A 393 -38.02 -18.65 2.01
CA GLN A 393 -39.24 -18.82 2.82
C GLN A 393 -40.52 -18.56 2.01
N PHE A 394 -40.41 -17.78 0.92
CA PHE A 394 -41.53 -17.41 0.05
C PHE A 394 -41.14 -17.66 -1.41
N GLU A 395 -41.46 -18.86 -1.90
CA GLU A 395 -41.28 -19.23 -3.30
C GLU A 395 -42.47 -18.71 -4.16
N GLN A 396 -42.47 -18.99 -5.47
CA GLN A 396 -43.47 -18.43 -6.40
C GLN A 396 -44.92 -18.79 -6.04
N GLU A 397 -45.14 -19.98 -5.45
CA GLU A 397 -46.43 -20.45 -4.95
C GLU A 397 -46.89 -19.71 -3.69
N ASP A 398 -45.95 -19.12 -2.96
CA ASP A 398 -46.17 -18.48 -1.65
C ASP A 398 -46.29 -16.94 -1.74
N LEU A 399 -46.22 -16.38 -2.95
CA LEU A 399 -46.26 -14.93 -3.16
C LEU A 399 -47.63 -14.33 -2.80
N GLU A 400 -48.72 -15.07 -2.99
CA GLU A 400 -50.06 -14.63 -2.57
C GLU A 400 -50.13 -14.46 -1.04
N ASP A 401 -49.54 -15.38 -0.29
CA ASP A 401 -49.43 -15.28 1.17
C ASP A 401 -48.59 -14.09 1.58
N LEU A 402 -47.47 -13.83 0.89
CA LEU A 402 -46.62 -12.66 1.14
C LEU A 402 -47.40 -11.34 0.92
N HIS A 403 -48.16 -11.25 -0.16
CA HIS A 403 -49.03 -10.10 -0.44
C HIS A 403 -50.15 -9.95 0.58
N SER A 404 -50.68 -11.06 1.10
CA SER A 404 -51.68 -11.02 2.16
C SER A 404 -51.12 -10.45 3.47
N ILE A 405 -49.89 -10.83 3.84
CA ILE A 405 -49.17 -10.29 4.99
C ILE A 405 -48.88 -8.81 4.79
N ALA A 406 -48.44 -8.42 3.59
CA ALA A 406 -48.11 -7.05 3.26
C ALA A 406 -49.34 -6.11 3.30
N GLU A 407 -50.46 -6.54 2.71
CA GLU A 407 -51.72 -5.79 2.76
C GLU A 407 -52.20 -5.61 4.20
N ARG A 408 -52.18 -6.69 4.99
CA ARG A 408 -52.54 -6.64 6.40
C ARG A 408 -51.65 -5.65 7.17
N ALA A 409 -50.33 -5.75 7.00
CA ALA A 409 -49.39 -4.88 7.71
C ALA A 409 -49.56 -3.40 7.33
N ALA A 410 -49.90 -3.10 6.07
CA ALA A 410 -50.15 -1.74 5.61
C ALA A 410 -51.43 -1.16 6.23
N ARG A 411 -52.50 -1.95 6.30
CA ARG A 411 -53.76 -1.58 6.98
C ARG A 411 -53.55 -1.39 8.48
N ASP A 412 -52.82 -2.29 9.14
CA ASP A 412 -52.45 -2.20 10.57
C ASP A 412 -51.62 -0.95 10.88
N ALA A 413 -50.82 -0.48 9.92
CA ALA A 413 -50.03 0.75 10.04
C ALA A 413 -50.81 2.02 9.65
N GLY A 414 -52.00 1.90 9.05
CA GLY A 414 -52.79 3.03 8.54
C GLY A 414 -52.17 3.71 7.32
N VAL A 415 -51.43 2.96 6.50
CA VAL A 415 -50.64 3.47 5.38
C VAL A 415 -51.26 3.03 4.04
N PRO A 416 -51.39 3.91 3.03
CA PRO A 416 -52.13 3.61 1.80
C PRO A 416 -51.39 2.68 0.82
N ALA A 417 -50.10 2.42 1.05
CA ALA A 417 -49.28 1.62 0.16
C ALA A 417 -48.18 0.84 0.91
N TYR A 418 -47.62 -0.15 0.23
CA TYR A 418 -46.41 -0.84 0.67
C TYR A 418 -45.44 -1.06 -0.51
N TRP A 419 -44.17 -1.31 -0.17
CA TRP A 419 -43.15 -1.71 -1.12
C TRP A 419 -42.71 -3.16 -0.84
N VAL A 420 -42.64 -3.98 -1.88
CA VAL A 420 -42.16 -5.36 -1.81
C VAL A 420 -41.37 -5.71 -3.07
N GLY A 421 -40.21 -6.37 -2.90
CA GLY A 421 -39.26 -6.64 -3.98
C GLY A 421 -39.86 -7.36 -5.19
N CYS A 422 -40.58 -8.46 -4.98
CA CYS A 422 -41.17 -9.27 -6.08
C CYS A 422 -42.16 -8.54 -6.99
N SER A 423 -42.78 -7.44 -6.53
CA SER A 423 -43.81 -6.73 -7.30
C SER A 423 -43.42 -5.32 -7.70
N CYS A 424 -42.52 -4.68 -6.96
CA CYS A 424 -42.15 -3.28 -7.16
C CYS A 424 -40.89 -3.10 -8.04
N MET A 425 -40.32 -4.18 -8.58
CA MET A 425 -39.17 -4.18 -9.49
C MET A 425 -39.55 -4.86 -10.82
N GLN A 426 -40.46 -4.24 -11.59
CA GLN A 426 -41.05 -4.86 -12.79
C GLN A 426 -40.21 -4.67 -14.08
N ASP A 427 -39.39 -3.61 -14.13
CA ASP A 427 -38.65 -3.25 -15.33
C ASP A 427 -37.34 -4.05 -15.40
N GLU A 428 -37.28 -5.09 -16.24
CA GLU A 428 -36.10 -5.99 -16.38
C GLU A 428 -34.78 -5.21 -16.60
N ASP A 429 -34.81 -4.15 -17.41
CA ASP A 429 -33.63 -3.34 -17.74
C ASP A 429 -33.14 -2.43 -16.59
N GLN A 430 -33.89 -2.35 -15.48
CA GLN A 430 -33.62 -1.44 -14.35
C GLN A 430 -33.58 -2.17 -13.00
N VAL A 431 -33.76 -3.49 -12.98
CA VAL A 431 -33.80 -4.27 -11.74
C VAL A 431 -32.50 -4.12 -10.95
N GLU A 432 -31.34 -4.16 -11.62
CA GLU A 432 -30.04 -3.99 -10.95
C GLU A 432 -29.97 -2.64 -10.21
N ASP A 433 -30.26 -1.55 -10.93
CA ASP A 433 -30.32 -0.21 -10.38
C ASP A 433 -31.30 -0.11 -9.20
N ASP A 434 -32.48 -0.73 -9.32
CA ASP A 434 -33.50 -0.74 -8.28
C ASP A 434 -33.05 -1.54 -7.04
N VAL A 435 -32.36 -2.67 -7.21
CA VAL A 435 -31.77 -3.48 -6.11
C VAL A 435 -30.75 -2.66 -5.32
N TYR A 436 -29.82 -1.99 -6.01
CA TYR A 436 -28.80 -1.18 -5.35
C TYR A 436 -29.33 0.15 -4.80
N ARG A 437 -30.59 0.51 -5.11
CA ARG A 437 -31.34 1.64 -4.54
C ARG A 437 -32.33 1.25 -3.43
N ILE A 438 -32.46 -0.04 -3.08
CA ILE A 438 -33.33 -0.49 -1.98
C ILE A 438 -33.08 0.29 -0.68
N SER A 439 -31.83 0.63 -0.40
CA SER A 439 -31.45 1.44 0.76
C SER A 439 -32.10 2.83 0.79
N ASP A 440 -32.39 3.45 -0.36
CA ASP A 440 -33.11 4.72 -0.43
C ASP A 440 -34.61 4.52 -0.23
N VAL A 441 -35.16 3.45 -0.79
CA VAL A 441 -36.55 3.04 -0.55
C VAL A 441 -36.77 2.74 0.93
N MET A 442 -35.79 2.16 1.63
CA MET A 442 -35.85 1.96 3.08
C MET A 442 -35.88 3.27 3.86
N ARG A 443 -35.03 4.25 3.49
CA ARG A 443 -34.94 5.54 4.17
C ARG A 443 -36.22 6.37 4.05
N GLY A 444 -36.96 6.21 2.94
CA GLY A 444 -38.26 6.87 2.71
C GLY A 444 -39.47 6.14 3.30
N ALA A 445 -39.30 4.91 3.80
CA ALA A 445 -40.41 4.11 4.32
C ALA A 445 -40.89 4.59 5.69
N HIS A 446 -42.18 4.41 5.98
CA HIS A 446 -42.78 4.70 7.28
C HIS A 446 -42.34 3.73 8.39
N SER A 447 -42.20 2.45 8.06
CA SER A 447 -41.75 1.40 9.00
C SER A 447 -41.26 0.16 8.25
N LEU A 448 -40.36 -0.59 8.87
CA LEU A 448 -39.89 -1.90 8.38
C LEU A 448 -40.77 -3.03 8.94
N ILE A 449 -41.30 -3.86 8.04
CA ILE A 449 -42.04 -5.08 8.35
C ILE A 449 -41.25 -6.27 7.81
N ILE A 450 -41.06 -7.31 8.63
CA ILE A 450 -40.38 -8.54 8.21
C ILE A 450 -41.44 -9.65 8.10
N ALA A 451 -41.61 -10.20 6.91
CA ALA A 451 -42.42 -11.39 6.68
C ALA A 451 -41.53 -12.64 6.79
N VAL A 452 -41.92 -13.57 7.65
CA VAL A 452 -41.21 -14.85 7.85
C VAL A 452 -42.13 -16.04 7.60
N GLY A 453 -41.56 -17.12 7.07
CA GLY A 453 -42.27 -18.38 6.82
C GLY A 453 -41.32 -19.58 6.93
N PRO A 454 -41.85 -20.82 7.03
CA PRO A 454 -41.00 -22.01 7.08
C PRO A 454 -40.25 -22.19 5.75
N SER A 455 -38.96 -22.54 5.83
CA SER A 455 -38.10 -22.84 4.67
C SER A 455 -38.23 -24.31 4.27
N ARG A 456 -38.36 -24.58 2.96
CA ARG A 456 -38.32 -25.95 2.42
C ARG A 456 -36.93 -26.60 2.52
N ARG A 457 -35.87 -25.77 2.55
CA ARG A 457 -34.47 -26.24 2.62
C ARG A 457 -34.00 -26.52 4.05
N ARG A 458 -34.59 -25.83 5.03
CA ARG A 458 -34.30 -26.02 6.47
C ARG A 458 -35.62 -26.25 7.24
N PRO A 459 -36.23 -27.44 7.11
CA PRO A 459 -37.49 -27.75 7.79
C PRO A 459 -37.37 -27.74 9.32
N ASP A 460 -36.16 -27.95 9.85
CA ASP A 460 -35.89 -27.94 11.30
C ASP A 460 -35.97 -26.54 11.93
N TRP A 461 -36.06 -25.48 11.11
CA TRP A 461 -36.10 -24.09 11.54
C TRP A 461 -37.54 -23.55 11.48
N ASP A 462 -38.44 -24.17 12.25
CA ASP A 462 -39.88 -23.87 12.26
C ASP A 462 -40.32 -22.81 13.28
N THR A 463 -39.41 -22.38 14.16
CA THR A 463 -39.74 -21.36 15.17
C THR A 463 -39.64 -19.96 14.57
N PRO A 464 -40.48 -18.99 14.99
CA PRO A 464 -40.40 -17.62 14.48
C PRO A 464 -39.02 -16.96 14.65
N ASP A 465 -38.29 -17.30 15.72
CA ASP A 465 -36.92 -16.84 15.95
C ASP A 465 -35.93 -17.44 14.96
N ALA A 466 -35.99 -18.75 14.71
CA ALA A 466 -35.13 -19.41 13.73
C ALA A 466 -35.42 -18.88 12.32
N MET A 467 -36.70 -18.71 11.94
CA MET A 467 -37.05 -18.11 10.65
C MET A 467 -36.52 -16.67 10.51
N LEU A 468 -36.55 -15.89 11.59
CA LEU A 468 -36.02 -14.53 11.58
C LEU A 468 -34.49 -14.50 11.51
N GLN A 469 -33.80 -15.43 12.18
CA GLN A 469 -32.36 -15.61 12.06
C GLN A 469 -31.96 -16.02 10.63
N LEU A 470 -32.73 -16.91 10.00
CA LEU A 470 -32.52 -17.29 8.59
C LEU A 470 -32.63 -16.08 7.66
N TRP A 471 -33.59 -15.18 7.90
CA TRP A 471 -33.67 -13.91 7.18
C TRP A 471 -32.39 -13.09 7.40
N GLY A 472 -31.95 -12.96 8.67
CA GLY A 472 -30.80 -12.18 9.12
C GLY A 472 -29.41 -12.67 8.68
N GLU A 473 -29.30 -13.91 8.21
CA GLU A 473 -28.05 -14.45 7.64
C GLU A 473 -27.59 -13.68 6.40
N ARG A 474 -28.51 -13.00 5.69
CA ARG A 474 -28.21 -12.37 4.40
C ARG A 474 -27.61 -10.98 4.55
N MET A 475 -26.64 -10.67 3.69
CA MET A 475 -25.90 -9.40 3.68
C MET A 475 -26.81 -8.14 3.65
N TRP A 476 -27.83 -8.12 2.78
CA TRP A 476 -28.71 -6.95 2.57
C TRP A 476 -29.63 -6.62 3.75
N THR A 477 -29.83 -7.56 4.68
CA THR A 477 -30.64 -7.31 5.88
C THR A 477 -30.02 -6.28 6.82
N LEU A 478 -28.69 -6.13 6.77
CA LEU A 478 -27.98 -5.17 7.59
C LEU A 478 -28.33 -3.74 7.19
N PRO A 479 -28.13 -3.29 5.93
CA PRO A 479 -28.65 -1.99 5.48
C PRO A 479 -30.16 -1.82 5.70
N GLU A 480 -30.99 -2.82 5.39
CA GLU A 480 -32.44 -2.72 5.56
C GLU A 480 -32.85 -2.41 7.02
N ALA A 481 -32.30 -3.15 7.97
CA ALA A 481 -32.59 -2.95 9.38
C ALA A 481 -31.99 -1.65 9.92
N LEU A 482 -30.74 -1.31 9.56
CA LEU A 482 -30.07 -0.10 10.04
C LEU A 482 -30.74 1.18 9.53
N LEU A 483 -31.16 1.19 8.26
CA LEU A 483 -31.73 2.37 7.59
C LEU A 483 -33.24 2.54 7.84
N SER A 484 -33.89 1.59 8.50
CA SER A 484 -35.28 1.72 8.94
C SER A 484 -35.45 2.92 9.91
N PRO A 485 -36.64 3.55 9.94
CA PRO A 485 -36.91 4.69 10.83
C PRO A 485 -36.60 4.38 12.30
N ALA A 486 -35.93 5.31 12.99
CA ALA A 486 -35.47 5.11 14.37
C ALA A 486 -36.60 5.21 15.42
N ASP A 487 -37.73 5.82 15.06
CA ASP A 487 -38.89 6.07 15.92
C ASP A 487 -39.89 4.90 15.94
N LYS A 488 -39.71 3.88 15.09
CA LYS A 488 -40.61 2.75 14.95
C LYS A 488 -39.93 1.44 15.30
N ASP A 489 -40.64 0.59 16.04
CA ASP A 489 -40.21 -0.79 16.27
C ASP A 489 -40.44 -1.65 15.02
N ILE A 490 -39.62 -2.69 14.87
CA ILE A 490 -39.69 -3.61 13.74
C ILE A 490 -40.76 -4.66 14.05
N LYS A 491 -41.73 -4.82 13.15
CA LYS A 491 -42.82 -5.81 13.28
C LYS A 491 -42.56 -7.03 12.42
N VAL A 492 -42.72 -8.22 13.00
CA VAL A 492 -42.52 -9.50 12.32
C VAL A 492 -43.86 -10.23 12.20
N TYR A 493 -44.22 -10.58 10.97
CA TYR A 493 -45.42 -11.34 10.65
C TYR A 493 -45.05 -12.73 10.15
N THR A 494 -45.71 -13.76 10.69
CA THR A 494 -45.45 -15.16 10.32
C THR A 494 -46.54 -15.68 9.41
N ARG A 495 -46.16 -16.38 8.32
CA ARG A 495 -47.10 -17.05 7.41
C ARG A 495 -48.04 -17.99 8.17
N GLY A 496 -49.33 -17.93 7.86
CA GLY A 496 -50.37 -18.74 8.51
C GLY A 496 -50.77 -18.30 9.92
N ASN A 497 -50.07 -17.34 10.52
CA ASN A 497 -50.44 -16.80 11.83
C ASN A 497 -51.36 -15.58 11.68
N THR A 498 -52.57 -15.68 12.22
CA THR A 498 -53.53 -14.56 12.22
C THR A 498 -53.44 -13.68 13.47
N GLY A 499 -52.61 -14.02 14.46
CA GLY A 499 -52.41 -13.27 15.70
C GLY A 499 -51.70 -11.91 15.53
N PRO A 500 -51.44 -11.18 16.63
CA PRO A 500 -50.71 -9.92 16.60
C PRO A 500 -49.25 -10.14 16.15
N PRO A 501 -48.65 -9.20 15.39
CA PRO A 501 -47.28 -9.31 14.96
C PRO A 501 -46.32 -9.25 16.16
N ARG A 502 -45.19 -9.94 16.05
CA ARG A 502 -44.13 -9.85 17.04
C ARG A 502 -43.39 -8.53 16.87
N VAL A 503 -43.29 -7.74 17.94
CA VAL A 503 -42.62 -6.44 17.92
C VAL A 503 -41.22 -6.57 18.52
N ILE A 504 -40.22 -6.08 17.80
CA ILE A 504 -38.81 -6.12 18.22
C ILE A 504 -38.27 -4.69 18.21
N SER A 505 -37.75 -4.25 19.35
CA SER A 505 -37.05 -2.97 19.41
C SER A 505 -35.76 -3.05 18.59
N LYS A 506 -35.48 -2.00 17.81
CA LYS A 506 -34.27 -1.90 16.99
C LYS A 506 -32.99 -2.12 17.82
N LYS A 507 -32.99 -1.75 19.10
CA LYS A 507 -31.85 -1.96 20.01
C LYS A 507 -31.59 -3.44 20.35
N GLN A 508 -32.64 -4.24 20.44
CA GLN A 508 -32.56 -5.68 20.74
C GLN A 508 -32.40 -6.53 19.48
N PHE A 509 -32.63 -5.92 18.31
CA PHE A 509 -32.58 -6.58 17.01
C PHE A 509 -31.29 -7.37 16.76
N PRO A 510 -30.08 -6.82 17.01
CA PRO A 510 -28.84 -7.57 16.81
C PRO A 510 -28.78 -8.89 17.57
N THR A 511 -29.27 -8.91 18.82
CA THR A 511 -29.23 -10.09 19.70
C THR A 511 -30.16 -11.20 19.24
N VAL A 512 -31.27 -10.84 18.59
CA VAL A 512 -32.28 -11.81 18.15
C VAL A 512 -31.95 -12.35 16.76
N VAL A 513 -31.48 -11.48 15.86
CA VAL A 513 -31.44 -11.74 14.42
C VAL A 513 -30.05 -12.05 13.89
N TRP A 514 -29.00 -11.50 14.50
CA TRP A 514 -27.64 -11.55 13.94
C TRP A 514 -26.66 -12.31 14.83
N ASN A 515 -25.67 -12.95 14.20
CA ASN A 515 -24.64 -13.75 14.88
C ASN A 515 -23.52 -12.89 15.51
N ASP A 516 -23.46 -11.59 15.18
CA ASP A 516 -22.45 -10.63 15.60
C ASP A 516 -23.02 -9.49 16.48
N PRO A 517 -23.75 -9.79 17.57
CA PRO A 517 -24.59 -8.80 18.25
C PRO A 517 -23.79 -7.64 18.85
N LEU A 518 -22.57 -7.88 19.36
CA LEU A 518 -21.76 -6.83 19.98
C LEU A 518 -21.23 -5.78 18.98
N ILE A 519 -20.88 -6.22 17.77
CA ILE A 519 -20.32 -5.36 16.73
C ILE A 519 -21.46 -4.62 16.01
N SER A 520 -22.48 -5.37 15.58
CA SER A 520 -23.63 -4.81 14.88
C SER A 520 -24.49 -3.88 15.75
N ARG A 521 -24.51 -4.04 17.09
CA ARG A 521 -25.14 -3.09 18.02
C ARG A 521 -24.56 -1.69 17.91
N GLN A 522 -23.25 -1.55 17.70
CA GLN A 522 -22.60 -0.25 17.54
C GLN A 522 -23.11 0.49 16.30
N LEU A 523 -23.33 -0.24 15.20
CA LEU A 523 -23.96 0.33 13.99
C LEU A 523 -25.41 0.74 14.26
N VAL A 524 -26.18 -0.11 14.96
CA VAL A 524 -27.56 0.24 15.33
C VAL A 524 -27.61 1.51 16.17
N ASP A 525 -26.72 1.62 17.15
CA ASP A 525 -26.64 2.81 18.00
C ASP A 525 -26.18 4.04 17.21
N HIS A 526 -25.32 3.86 16.21
CA HIS A 526 -24.97 4.92 15.27
C HIS A 526 -26.16 5.46 14.49
N PHE A 527 -26.90 4.58 13.81
CA PHE A 527 -28.05 4.98 13.00
C PHE A 527 -29.26 5.43 13.82
N ASN A 528 -29.31 5.09 15.12
CA ASN A 528 -30.32 5.61 16.06
C ASN A 528 -29.88 6.91 16.76
N ASN A 529 -28.74 7.49 16.39
CA ASN A 529 -28.15 8.69 17.01
C ASN A 529 -27.89 8.56 18.52
N THR A 530 -27.69 7.33 19.04
CA THR A 530 -27.30 7.09 20.43
C THR A 530 -25.77 7.02 20.59
N LEU A 531 -25.05 6.67 19.54
CA LEU A 531 -23.58 6.68 19.45
C LEU A 531 -23.16 7.41 18.16
N SER A 532 -22.04 8.12 18.15
CA SER A 532 -21.50 8.69 16.90
C SER A 532 -20.18 8.00 16.57
N LEU A 533 -20.18 7.13 15.56
CA LEU A 533 -18.98 6.52 15.02
C LEU A 533 -18.25 7.49 14.09
N SER A 534 -16.92 7.50 14.12
CA SER A 534 -16.13 8.18 13.10
C SER A 534 -16.34 7.52 11.73
N PRO A 535 -16.08 8.21 10.59
CA PRO A 535 -16.19 7.61 9.26
C PRO A 535 -15.37 6.32 9.12
N LEU A 536 -14.16 6.29 9.71
CA LEU A 536 -13.27 5.13 9.69
C LEU A 536 -13.87 3.95 10.47
N GLU A 537 -14.37 4.19 11.69
CA GLU A 537 -15.02 3.17 12.50
C GLU A 537 -16.30 2.66 11.85
N LEU A 538 -17.14 3.55 11.31
CA LEU A 538 -18.37 3.20 10.63
C LEU A 538 -18.10 2.22 9.48
N VAL A 539 -17.16 2.56 8.59
CA VAL A 539 -16.84 1.70 7.43
C VAL A 539 -16.19 0.39 7.88
N SER A 540 -15.26 0.45 8.84
CA SER A 540 -14.55 -0.75 9.32
C SER A 540 -15.49 -1.74 10.00
N ILE A 541 -16.38 -1.25 10.87
CA ILE A 541 -17.39 -2.06 11.56
C ILE A 541 -18.43 -2.59 10.56
N ALA A 542 -18.92 -1.73 9.65
CA ALA A 542 -19.87 -2.15 8.61
C ALA A 542 -19.30 -3.26 7.73
N LEU A 543 -18.04 -3.15 7.28
CA LEU A 543 -17.39 -4.19 6.48
C LEU A 543 -17.23 -5.51 7.25
N ASN A 544 -16.85 -5.44 8.52
CA ASN A 544 -16.74 -6.64 9.36
C ASN A 544 -18.10 -7.35 9.51
N CYS A 545 -19.17 -6.58 9.72
CA CYS A 545 -20.54 -7.10 9.76
C CYS A 545 -20.97 -7.67 8.41
N LEU A 546 -20.75 -6.98 7.30
CA LEU A 546 -21.16 -7.46 5.97
C LEU A 546 -20.42 -8.76 5.58
N ARG A 547 -19.13 -8.88 5.91
CA ARG A 547 -18.32 -10.06 5.62
C ARG A 547 -18.73 -11.30 6.42
N SER A 548 -19.28 -11.13 7.63
CA SER A 548 -19.72 -12.27 8.44
C SER A 548 -21.07 -12.86 7.99
N ARG A 549 -21.72 -12.25 7.00
CA ARG A 549 -23.04 -12.64 6.50
C ARG A 549 -22.92 -13.45 5.20
N ASN A 550 -23.91 -14.29 4.94
CA ASN A 550 -24.00 -15.08 3.72
C ASN A 550 -24.35 -14.17 2.53
N THR A 551 -23.66 -14.39 1.41
CA THR A 551 -23.91 -13.71 0.14
C THR A 551 -24.03 -14.72 -0.99
N THR A 552 -25.06 -14.59 -1.82
CA THR A 552 -25.14 -15.21 -3.14
C THR A 552 -24.61 -14.17 -4.12
N GLN A 553 -23.31 -14.23 -4.42
CA GLN A 553 -22.61 -13.23 -5.22
C GLN A 553 -23.24 -13.15 -6.63
N TYR A 554 -23.92 -12.05 -6.93
CA TYR A 554 -24.41 -11.71 -8.27
C TYR A 554 -23.31 -10.98 -9.04
N LEU A 555 -22.73 -9.95 -8.42
CA LEU A 555 -21.53 -9.27 -8.90
C LEU A 555 -20.35 -9.47 -7.93
N PRO A 556 -19.10 -9.49 -8.45
CA PRO A 556 -17.91 -9.53 -7.61
C PRO A 556 -17.91 -8.47 -6.49
N GLY A 557 -18.39 -7.27 -6.82
CA GLY A 557 -18.44 -6.09 -5.94
C GLY A 557 -19.64 -5.97 -5.00
N ASP A 558 -20.52 -6.96 -4.86
CA ASP A 558 -21.76 -6.85 -4.07
C ASP A 558 -21.54 -6.39 -2.62
N LEU A 559 -20.42 -6.79 -2.01
CA LEU A 559 -20.03 -6.32 -0.67
C LEU A 559 -19.90 -4.80 -0.62
N SER A 560 -19.21 -4.22 -1.60
CA SER A 560 -19.00 -2.79 -1.74
C SER A 560 -20.31 -2.07 -2.06
N TYR A 561 -21.17 -2.67 -2.89
CA TYR A 561 -22.48 -2.09 -3.21
C TYR A 561 -23.46 -2.13 -2.02
N ALA A 562 -23.38 -3.16 -1.17
CA ALA A 562 -24.13 -3.17 0.09
C ALA A 562 -23.63 -2.09 1.07
N LEU A 563 -22.30 -1.92 1.18
CA LEU A 563 -21.69 -0.85 1.96
C LEU A 563 -22.10 0.54 1.44
N MET A 564 -22.19 0.72 0.12
CA MET A 564 -22.61 1.96 -0.53
C MET A 564 -23.96 2.48 -0.03
N GLY A 565 -24.89 1.58 0.35
CA GLY A 565 -26.19 1.96 0.94
C GLY A 565 -26.07 2.69 2.28
N LEU A 566 -25.01 2.41 3.05
CA LEU A 566 -24.72 3.01 4.35
C LEU A 566 -23.97 4.35 4.21
N LEU A 567 -23.36 4.63 3.07
CA LEU A 567 -22.52 5.81 2.83
C LEU A 567 -23.28 6.96 2.13
N LEU A 568 -22.61 8.11 2.03
CA LEU A 568 -23.19 9.34 1.47
C LEU A 568 -23.12 9.36 -0.06
N GLN A 569 -21.95 9.13 -0.63
CA GLN A 569 -21.75 9.16 -2.08
C GLN A 569 -21.89 7.77 -2.68
N ARG A 570 -22.48 7.71 -3.87
CA ARG A 570 -22.77 6.46 -4.58
C ARG A 570 -22.21 6.51 -5.99
N PRO A 571 -21.02 5.96 -6.22
CA PRO A 571 -20.48 5.89 -7.56
C PRO A 571 -21.32 4.95 -8.44
N GLN A 572 -21.30 5.19 -9.75
CA GLN A 572 -21.92 4.30 -10.73
C GLN A 572 -21.31 2.90 -10.65
N ILE A 573 -22.20 1.91 -10.66
CA ILE A 573 -21.88 0.48 -10.63
C ILE A 573 -21.29 0.09 -11.97
N ASP A 574 -20.27 -0.76 -11.92
CA ASP A 574 -19.64 -1.31 -13.10
C ASP A 574 -19.57 -2.82 -12.94
N GLN A 575 -20.26 -3.54 -13.82
CA GLN A 575 -20.31 -5.00 -13.81
C GLN A 575 -18.95 -5.64 -14.10
N THR A 576 -18.01 -4.89 -14.69
CA THR A 576 -16.64 -5.35 -14.97
C THR A 576 -15.69 -5.15 -13.80
N ASP A 577 -16.12 -4.50 -12.70
CA ASP A 577 -15.29 -4.32 -11.50
C ASP A 577 -15.13 -5.64 -10.73
N SER A 578 -13.90 -5.90 -10.30
CA SER A 578 -13.64 -6.88 -9.23
C SER A 578 -14.14 -6.38 -7.87
N ASP A 579 -14.10 -7.26 -6.86
CA ASP A 579 -14.43 -6.91 -5.47
C ASP A 579 -13.56 -5.75 -4.95
N PHE A 580 -12.25 -5.79 -5.23
CA PHE A 580 -11.28 -4.76 -4.88
C PHE A 580 -11.53 -3.47 -5.66
N GLN A 581 -11.77 -3.54 -6.97
CA GLN A 581 -12.03 -2.35 -7.79
C GLN A 581 -13.31 -1.63 -7.37
N ALA A 582 -14.39 -2.36 -7.13
CA ALA A 582 -15.64 -1.81 -6.65
C ALA A 582 -15.46 -1.10 -5.29
N PHE A 583 -14.68 -1.70 -4.39
CA PHE A 583 -14.35 -1.06 -3.11
C PHE A 583 -13.48 0.19 -3.30
N ALA A 584 -12.46 0.13 -4.15
CA ALA A 584 -11.59 1.27 -4.43
C ALA A 584 -12.38 2.43 -5.05
N ARG A 585 -13.32 2.14 -5.95
CA ARG A 585 -14.25 3.13 -6.52
C ARG A 585 -15.12 3.77 -5.44
N LEU A 586 -15.66 2.97 -4.53
CA LEU A 586 -16.44 3.47 -3.40
C LEU A 586 -15.63 4.35 -2.46
N SER A 587 -14.39 3.94 -2.15
CA SER A 587 -13.44 4.69 -1.30
C SER A 587 -12.91 5.95 -1.98
N LEU A 588 -12.90 6.02 -3.31
CA LEU A 588 -12.55 7.24 -4.04
C LEU A 588 -13.68 8.28 -4.01
N ALA A 589 -14.92 7.80 -4.08
CA ALA A 589 -16.11 8.65 -4.07
C ALA A 589 -16.45 9.18 -2.67
N ASN A 590 -16.17 8.40 -1.62
CA ASN A 590 -16.45 8.74 -0.23
C ASN A 590 -15.18 9.10 0.53
N ASP A 591 -15.23 10.16 1.34
CA ASP A 591 -14.14 10.47 2.26
C ASP A 591 -14.24 9.59 3.52
N SER A 592 -13.66 8.39 3.43
CA SER A 592 -13.63 7.39 4.52
C SER A 592 -12.36 7.50 5.36
N ASP A 593 -11.87 8.72 5.61
CA ASP A 593 -10.64 9.00 6.38
C ASP A 593 -9.42 8.19 5.86
N MET A 594 -9.30 8.12 4.53
CA MET A 594 -8.21 7.43 3.81
C MET A 594 -8.09 5.94 4.17
N LEU A 595 -9.20 5.26 4.41
CA LEU A 595 -9.24 3.83 4.78
C LEU A 595 -8.43 2.94 3.84
N LEU A 596 -8.55 3.11 2.52
CA LEU A 596 -7.83 2.28 1.56
C LEU A 596 -6.32 2.53 1.62
N GLU A 597 -5.90 3.79 1.76
CA GLU A 597 -4.49 4.16 1.96
C GLU A 597 -3.92 3.57 3.26
N ARG A 598 -4.70 3.55 4.34
CA ARG A 598 -4.33 2.90 5.61
C ARG A 598 -4.18 1.38 5.42
N LEU A 599 -5.12 0.72 4.74
CA LEU A 599 -5.06 -0.70 4.42
C LEU A 599 -3.83 -1.07 3.58
N ILE A 600 -3.44 -0.21 2.63
CA ILE A 600 -2.24 -0.40 1.81
C ILE A 600 -0.96 -0.45 2.67
N CYS A 601 -0.92 0.32 3.77
CA CYS A 601 0.21 0.38 4.69
C CYS A 601 0.28 -0.79 5.70
N MET A 602 -0.74 -1.64 5.77
CA MET A 602 -0.78 -2.80 6.66
C MET A 602 0.03 -3.97 6.10
N LEU A 603 0.54 -4.84 6.97
CA LEU A 603 1.07 -6.14 6.57
C LEU A 603 0.19 -7.25 7.17
N PRO A 604 -0.59 -8.00 6.38
CA PRO A 604 -1.42 -9.07 6.93
C PRO A 604 -0.54 -10.14 7.60
N LYS A 605 -1.03 -10.73 8.69
CA LYS A 605 -0.28 -11.80 9.40
C LYS A 605 -0.10 -13.04 8.54
N ASN A 606 -1.14 -13.36 7.77
CA ASN A 606 -1.14 -14.47 6.83
C ASN A 606 -1.03 -13.93 5.42
N GLN A 607 -0.11 -14.49 4.63
CA GLN A 607 0.09 -14.07 3.25
C GLN A 607 -1.13 -14.32 2.35
N ASN A 608 -1.89 -15.37 2.63
CA ASN A 608 -3.10 -15.73 1.89
C ASN A 608 -4.37 -15.09 2.50
N ALA A 609 -4.22 -14.14 3.42
CA ALA A 609 -5.36 -13.41 3.93
C ALA A 609 -6.03 -12.62 2.79
N PRO A 610 -7.36 -12.45 2.82
CA PRO A 610 -8.05 -11.56 1.90
C PRO A 610 -7.45 -10.15 1.92
N TRP A 611 -7.50 -9.43 0.80
CA TRP A 611 -6.95 -8.08 0.73
C TRP A 611 -7.61 -7.09 1.71
N LEU A 612 -8.86 -7.37 2.12
CA LEU A 612 -9.64 -6.63 3.11
C LEU A 612 -9.36 -7.06 4.56
N ALA A 613 -8.38 -7.93 4.79
CA ALA A 613 -7.98 -8.29 6.14
C ALA A 613 -7.36 -7.07 6.84
N MET A 614 -7.94 -6.70 7.98
CA MET A 614 -7.56 -5.50 8.75
C MET A 614 -6.57 -5.82 9.88
N ASP A 615 -6.01 -7.03 9.91
CA ASP A 615 -5.00 -7.44 10.87
C ASP A 615 -3.60 -7.01 10.41
N ASP A 616 -2.82 -6.42 11.32
CA ASP A 616 -1.43 -6.07 11.07
C ASP A 616 -0.48 -7.09 11.72
N ALA A 617 0.68 -7.31 11.11
CA ALA A 617 1.76 -8.13 11.65
C ALA A 617 2.27 -7.61 13.01
N TRP A 618 2.11 -6.31 13.27
CA TRP A 618 2.47 -5.67 14.54
C TRP A 618 1.29 -5.44 15.48
N ASN A 619 0.09 -5.94 15.15
CA ASN A 619 -1.16 -5.71 15.88
C ASN A 619 -1.57 -4.22 16.00
N SER A 620 -1.09 -3.37 15.08
CA SER A 620 -1.54 -1.98 14.98
C SER A 620 -2.96 -1.92 14.44
N ASN A 621 -3.77 -0.98 14.93
CA ASN A 621 -5.12 -0.75 14.39
C ASN A 621 -5.05 0.16 13.16
N LEU A 622 -6.10 0.15 12.34
CA LEU A 622 -6.19 1.02 11.16
C LEU A 622 -6.11 2.52 11.52
N TRP A 623 -6.72 2.93 12.63
CA TRP A 623 -6.69 4.34 13.05
C TRP A 623 -5.30 4.81 13.54
N ASP A 624 -4.41 3.88 13.92
CA ASP A 624 -3.05 4.20 14.39
C ASP A 624 -2.09 4.52 13.22
N ILE A 625 -2.51 4.22 11.98
CA ILE A 625 -1.73 4.44 10.75
C ILE A 625 -2.18 5.73 10.09
N TYR A 626 -1.24 6.63 9.84
CA TYR A 626 -1.49 7.90 9.14
C TYR A 626 -0.86 7.83 7.75
N PRO A 627 -1.66 7.85 6.68
CA PRO A 627 -1.12 7.78 5.32
C PRO A 627 -0.43 9.08 4.88
N ASN A 628 0.65 8.93 4.11
CA ASN A 628 1.37 10.01 3.42
C ASN A 628 1.07 10.02 1.91
N CYS A 629 0.46 8.95 1.39
CA CYS A 629 0.04 8.84 0.00
C CYS A 629 -1.47 9.00 -0.13
N GLN A 630 -1.94 9.24 -1.35
CA GLN A 630 -3.36 9.32 -1.69
C GLN A 630 -3.68 8.38 -2.84
N VAL A 631 -4.84 7.70 -2.78
CA VAL A 631 -5.40 7.00 -3.94
C VAL A 631 -6.01 8.03 -4.89
N ALA A 632 -5.42 8.13 -6.08
CA ALA A 632 -5.81 9.06 -7.13
C ALA A 632 -6.71 8.42 -8.19
N GLY A 633 -6.80 7.09 -8.25
CA GLY A 633 -7.65 6.39 -9.22
C GLY A 633 -7.63 4.86 -9.07
N VAL A 634 -8.52 4.18 -9.79
CA VAL A 634 -8.60 2.71 -9.88
C VAL A 634 -7.97 2.26 -11.21
N GLY A 635 -7.18 1.19 -11.20
CA GLY A 635 -6.64 0.58 -12.41
C GLY A 635 -7.65 -0.36 -13.10
N HIS A 636 -7.27 -0.86 -14.27
CA HIS A 636 -8.08 -1.85 -15.01
C HIS A 636 -7.99 -3.27 -14.44
N ASP A 637 -6.91 -3.55 -13.71
CA ASP A 637 -6.71 -4.78 -12.93
C ASP A 637 -6.93 -4.47 -11.43
N ASP A 638 -6.76 -5.44 -10.53
CA ASP A 638 -6.80 -5.27 -9.06
C ASP A 638 -5.67 -4.38 -8.52
N THR A 639 -5.71 -3.13 -8.93
CA THR A 639 -4.66 -2.13 -8.76
C THR A 639 -5.27 -0.75 -8.59
N VAL A 640 -4.55 0.12 -7.91
CA VAL A 640 -4.90 1.53 -7.70
C VAL A 640 -3.76 2.43 -8.17
N MET A 641 -4.08 3.66 -8.52
CA MET A 641 -3.10 4.71 -8.78
C MET A 641 -2.84 5.43 -7.47
N LEU A 642 -1.62 5.33 -6.96
CA LEU A 642 -1.16 6.06 -5.79
C LEU A 642 -0.38 7.29 -6.21
N ASP A 643 -0.55 8.38 -5.48
CA ASP A 643 0.19 9.62 -5.64
C ASP A 643 0.71 10.13 -4.28
N GLY A 644 1.76 10.95 -4.30
CA GLY A 644 2.31 11.61 -3.13
C GLY A 644 3.26 10.76 -2.25
N ALA A 645 3.44 9.46 -2.55
CA ALA A 645 4.38 8.62 -1.79
C ALA A 645 5.84 9.03 -2.04
N PHE A 646 6.68 8.86 -1.04
CA PHE A 646 8.14 8.97 -1.20
C PHE A 646 8.70 7.59 -1.54
N GLY A 647 9.75 7.53 -2.36
CA GLY A 647 10.29 6.25 -2.77
C GLY A 647 11.76 6.26 -3.12
N ALA A 648 12.37 5.11 -2.91
CA ALA A 648 13.76 4.84 -3.24
C ALA A 648 13.91 3.46 -3.90
N ALA A 649 14.85 3.35 -4.84
CA ALA A 649 15.21 2.10 -5.48
C ALA A 649 16.19 1.29 -4.61
N ILE A 650 15.99 -0.03 -4.55
CA ILE A 650 16.91 -0.94 -3.85
C ILE A 650 17.96 -1.44 -4.83
N ARG A 651 19.23 -1.38 -4.43
CA ARG A 651 20.34 -1.89 -5.22
C ARG A 651 20.63 -3.34 -4.87
N TRP A 652 20.21 -4.24 -5.75
CA TRP A 652 20.37 -5.69 -5.60
C TRP A 652 21.62 -6.27 -6.26
N LYS A 653 22.19 -5.57 -7.23
CA LYS A 653 23.27 -6.12 -8.08
C LYS A 653 24.63 -6.23 -7.39
N ALA A 654 24.89 -5.32 -6.45
CA ALA A 654 26.15 -5.16 -5.75
C ALA A 654 26.05 -4.11 -4.64
N PHE A 655 26.85 -4.27 -3.60
CA PHE A 655 27.23 -3.16 -2.72
C PHE A 655 27.93 -2.04 -3.51
N ALA A 656 28.06 -0.88 -2.88
CA ALA A 656 28.84 0.25 -3.38
C ALA A 656 29.67 0.84 -2.25
N THR A 657 30.76 1.52 -2.60
CA THR A 657 31.53 2.30 -1.63
C THR A 657 30.65 3.45 -1.11
N VAL A 658 30.54 3.57 0.21
CA VAL A 658 29.66 4.54 0.86
C VAL A 658 30.46 5.81 1.14
N ALA A 659 30.02 6.93 0.56
CA ALA A 659 30.57 8.23 0.92
C ALA A 659 30.17 8.57 2.36
N SER A 660 31.05 9.23 3.11
CA SER A 660 30.73 9.66 4.46
C SER A 660 31.46 10.92 4.89
N VAL A 661 30.84 11.68 5.79
CA VAL A 661 31.42 12.90 6.36
C VAL A 661 32.22 12.53 7.60
N GLY A 662 33.54 12.49 7.45
CA GLY A 662 34.46 12.35 8.58
C GLY A 662 34.78 13.71 9.21
N ARG A 663 34.69 13.83 10.54
CA ARG A 663 35.26 14.99 11.25
C ARG A 663 36.78 14.99 11.09
N GLU A 664 37.35 16.09 10.62
CA GLU A 664 38.80 16.28 10.56
C GLU A 664 39.35 16.42 11.98
N SER A 665 40.35 15.60 12.30
CA SER A 665 41.06 15.60 13.58
C SER A 665 42.53 15.85 13.31
N TRP A 666 43.26 16.50 14.22
CA TRP A 666 44.71 16.70 14.10
C TRP A 666 45.48 15.42 13.83
N ARG A 667 45.04 14.28 14.42
CA ARG A 667 45.62 12.96 14.13
C ARG A 667 45.36 12.50 12.70
N ARG A 668 44.16 12.75 12.17
CA ARG A 668 43.78 12.42 10.78
C ARG A 668 44.49 13.35 9.80
N LEU A 669 44.54 14.65 10.07
CA LEU A 669 45.26 15.62 9.26
C LEU A 669 46.75 15.28 9.19
N GLY A 670 47.39 15.00 10.33
CA GLY A 670 48.78 14.57 10.38
C GLY A 670 49.02 13.28 9.60
N SER A 671 48.16 12.26 9.80
CA SER A 671 48.25 11.00 9.05
C SER A 671 48.07 11.21 7.55
N ARG A 672 47.16 12.10 7.13
CA ARG A 672 46.91 12.44 5.73
C ARG A 672 48.14 13.12 5.12
N ILE A 673 48.70 14.12 5.79
CA ILE A 673 49.91 14.83 5.32
C ILE A 673 51.05 13.82 5.18
N VAL A 674 51.33 13.03 6.22
CA VAL A 674 52.42 12.04 6.22
C VAL A 674 52.25 11.04 5.07
N LEU A 675 51.06 10.46 4.88
CA LEU A 675 50.80 9.49 3.82
C LEU A 675 50.90 10.08 2.41
N HIS A 676 50.48 11.33 2.19
CA HIS A 676 50.60 11.97 0.88
C HIS A 676 52.03 12.46 0.59
N THR A 677 52.80 12.89 1.59
CA THR A 677 54.17 13.38 1.38
C THR A 677 55.21 12.26 1.27
N THR A 678 54.94 11.09 1.83
CA THR A 678 55.91 9.97 1.89
C THR A 678 56.37 9.47 0.51
N PRO A 679 55.48 9.23 -0.48
CA PRO A 679 55.91 8.83 -1.83
C PRO A 679 56.82 9.87 -2.51
N LEU A 680 56.59 11.16 -2.26
CA LEU A 680 57.41 12.25 -2.80
C LEU A 680 58.84 12.20 -2.22
N PHE A 681 58.97 12.03 -0.90
CA PHE A 681 60.28 11.90 -0.26
C PHE A 681 61.02 10.63 -0.68
N PHE A 682 60.30 9.53 -0.87
CA PHE A 682 60.88 8.28 -1.38
C PHE A 682 61.45 8.48 -2.81
N LEU A 683 60.68 9.11 -3.70
CA LEU A 683 61.09 9.37 -5.08
C LEU A 683 62.27 10.36 -5.17
N ILE A 684 62.25 11.43 -4.37
CA ILE A 684 63.38 12.37 -4.26
C ILE A 684 64.64 11.63 -3.76
N GLY A 685 64.50 10.75 -2.77
CA GLY A 685 65.60 9.92 -2.27
C GLY A 685 66.22 9.03 -3.35
N ILE A 686 65.39 8.36 -4.18
CA ILE A 686 65.87 7.55 -5.31
C ILE A 686 66.63 8.41 -6.32
N ILE A 687 66.07 9.55 -6.70
CA ILE A 687 66.70 10.47 -7.67
C ILE A 687 68.06 10.95 -7.17
N LEU A 688 68.15 11.38 -5.91
CA LEU A 688 69.41 11.85 -5.33
C LEU A 688 70.50 10.77 -5.31
N ILE A 689 70.15 9.50 -5.02
CA ILE A 689 71.08 8.38 -5.14
C ILE A 689 71.48 8.14 -6.60
N ALA A 690 70.51 8.13 -7.52
CA ALA A 690 70.76 7.85 -8.93
C ALA A 690 71.71 8.87 -9.59
N PHE A 691 71.62 10.15 -9.19
CA PHE A 691 72.53 11.21 -9.66
C PHE A 691 73.78 11.39 -8.78
N GLY A 692 73.94 10.62 -7.70
CA GLY A 692 75.11 10.70 -6.81
C GLY A 692 75.23 11.99 -6.00
N VAL A 693 74.12 12.74 -5.81
CA VAL A 693 74.11 14.04 -5.14
C VAL A 693 73.54 13.89 -3.73
N ALA A 694 74.23 14.45 -2.73
CA ALA A 694 73.77 14.46 -1.33
C ALA A 694 73.35 13.08 -0.78
N ILE A 695 74.19 12.06 -1.04
CA ILE A 695 74.00 10.65 -0.63
C ILE A 695 73.54 10.47 0.83
N PRO A 696 74.11 11.14 1.86
CA PRO A 696 73.63 10.95 3.24
C PRO A 696 72.20 11.46 3.46
N LEU A 697 71.82 12.58 2.82
CA LEU A 697 70.45 13.10 2.87
C LEU A 697 69.49 12.14 2.15
N ALA A 698 69.91 11.60 1.01
CA ALA A 698 69.14 10.64 0.25
C ALA A 698 68.90 9.33 1.05
N ALA A 699 69.92 8.84 1.76
CA ALA A 699 69.81 7.67 2.64
C ALA A 699 68.82 7.90 3.79
N VAL A 700 68.85 9.08 4.44
CA VAL A 700 67.91 9.43 5.51
C VAL A 700 66.47 9.51 4.99
N LEU A 701 66.25 10.13 3.82
CA LEU A 701 64.92 10.23 3.21
C LEU A 701 64.36 8.85 2.83
N LEU A 702 65.19 7.95 2.30
CA LEU A 702 64.78 6.59 1.96
C LEU A 702 64.49 5.73 3.19
N LEU A 703 65.35 5.77 4.21
CA LEU A 703 65.13 5.03 5.45
C LEU A 703 63.88 5.54 6.19
N GLY A 704 63.69 6.86 6.25
CA GLY A 704 62.52 7.49 6.86
C GLY A 704 61.22 7.14 6.14
N SER A 705 61.21 7.19 4.81
CA SER A 705 60.03 6.82 4.01
C SER A 705 59.73 5.32 4.10
N LEU A 706 60.74 4.44 4.13
CA LEU A 706 60.56 3.00 4.34
C LEU A 706 59.92 2.70 5.70
N LEU A 707 60.33 3.40 6.76
CA LEU A 707 59.73 3.25 8.08
C LEU A 707 58.26 3.70 8.10
N ILE A 708 57.92 4.79 7.40
CA ILE A 708 56.53 5.24 7.27
C ILE A 708 55.70 4.26 6.44
N ILE A 709 56.27 3.63 5.40
CA ILE A 709 55.60 2.59 4.61
C ILE A 709 55.21 1.41 5.52
N ILE A 710 56.10 0.99 6.42
CA ILE A 710 55.80 -0.07 7.42
C ILE A 710 54.67 0.36 8.37
N ILE A 711 54.63 1.63 8.78
CA ILE A 711 53.59 2.17 9.68
C ILE A 711 52.31 2.55 8.91
N SER A 712 52.34 2.59 7.58
CA SER A 712 51.24 3.07 6.74
C SER A 712 49.92 2.34 6.94
N PRO A 713 49.84 1.01 7.17
CA PRO A 713 48.57 0.32 7.47
C PRO A 713 47.87 0.90 8.70
N TYR A 714 48.64 1.21 9.74
CA TYR A 714 48.12 1.85 10.95
C TYR A 714 47.65 3.28 10.68
N LEU A 715 48.39 4.09 9.91
CA LEU A 715 48.00 5.46 9.58
C LEU A 715 46.73 5.51 8.71
N VAL A 716 46.61 4.61 7.73
CA VAL A 716 45.39 4.46 6.90
C VAL A 716 44.22 4.06 7.79
N ARG A 717 44.45 3.17 8.75
CA ARG A 717 43.44 2.83 9.76
C ARG A 717 43.05 4.05 10.58
N VAL A 718 43.98 4.90 11.05
CA VAL A 718 43.63 6.14 11.79
C VAL A 718 42.79 7.11 10.94
N LEU A 719 43.06 7.18 9.62
CA LEU A 719 42.28 8.02 8.70
C LEU A 719 40.83 7.56 8.57
N TYR A 720 40.61 6.27 8.33
CA TYR A 720 39.29 5.73 7.95
C TYR A 720 38.57 4.97 9.07
N SER A 721 39.20 4.79 10.22
CA SER A 721 38.57 4.22 11.42
C SER A 721 37.78 5.24 12.20
N GLY A 722 36.84 4.73 12.99
CA GLY A 722 36.02 5.50 13.92
C GLY A 722 34.56 5.57 13.49
N LYS A 723 33.79 6.34 14.25
CA LYS A 723 32.36 6.53 13.98
C LYS A 723 32.17 7.36 12.72
N ILE A 724 31.26 6.90 11.87
CA ILE A 724 30.86 7.58 10.65
C ILE A 724 29.71 8.54 11.01
N TRP A 725 29.75 9.75 10.46
CA TRP A 725 28.64 10.70 10.48
C TRP A 725 28.23 11.03 9.05
N GLY A 726 26.94 11.26 8.81
CA GLY A 726 26.42 11.64 7.50
C GLY A 726 26.85 10.66 6.39
N SER A 727 26.63 9.37 6.61
CA SER A 727 26.82 8.35 5.56
C SER A 727 25.81 8.59 4.45
N GLN A 728 26.27 8.41 3.22
CA GLN A 728 25.40 8.47 2.05
C GLN A 728 24.31 7.41 2.16
N ALA A 729 23.10 7.81 1.78
CA ALA A 729 21.92 6.98 1.83
C ALA A 729 21.88 5.97 0.68
N TRP A 730 21.98 4.68 1.02
CA TRP A 730 21.84 3.55 0.09
C TRP A 730 20.97 2.48 0.71
N PHE A 731 20.15 1.86 -0.12
CA PHE A 731 19.54 0.57 0.16
C PHE A 731 20.27 -0.51 -0.61
N PHE A 732 21.00 -1.37 0.10
CA PHE A 732 21.53 -2.58 -0.48
C PHE A 732 20.67 -3.78 -0.08
N GLY A 733 20.27 -4.56 -1.07
CA GLY A 733 19.51 -5.79 -0.85
C GLY A 733 20.32 -7.01 -1.26
N PHE A 734 20.20 -8.10 -0.50
CA PHE A 734 20.65 -9.43 -0.91
C PHE A 734 19.69 -10.53 -0.42
N GLU A 735 19.71 -11.67 -1.11
CA GLU A 735 18.96 -12.89 -0.79
C GLU A 735 19.75 -13.73 0.23
N GLY A 736 19.10 -14.13 1.31
CA GLY A 736 19.70 -14.88 2.42
C GLY A 736 20.14 -14.02 3.61
N TYR A 737 20.91 -14.64 4.50
CA TYR A 737 21.41 -14.06 5.75
C TYR A 737 22.93 -13.91 5.72
N LEU A 738 23.43 -12.80 6.25
CA LEU A 738 24.83 -12.60 6.60
C LEU A 738 24.92 -11.92 7.96
N ASP A 739 25.96 -12.23 8.72
CA ASP A 739 26.28 -11.54 9.96
C ASP A 739 26.75 -10.10 9.70
N LEU A 740 26.57 -9.24 10.70
CA LEU A 740 26.96 -7.83 10.63
C LEU A 740 28.45 -7.64 10.36
N ALA A 741 29.32 -8.51 10.91
CA ALA A 741 30.76 -8.35 10.73
C ALA A 741 31.18 -8.59 9.28
N THR A 742 30.56 -9.55 8.60
CA THR A 742 30.78 -9.79 7.17
C THR A 742 30.21 -8.66 6.30
N ILE A 743 28.97 -8.20 6.56
CA ILE A 743 28.36 -7.10 5.82
C ILE A 743 29.20 -5.81 5.95
N GLU A 744 29.55 -5.44 7.19
CA GLU A 744 30.33 -4.23 7.47
C GLU A 744 31.73 -4.32 6.85
N SER A 745 32.37 -5.49 6.91
CA SER A 745 33.69 -5.70 6.29
C SER A 745 33.65 -5.62 4.77
N HIS A 746 32.58 -6.06 4.12
CA HIS A 746 32.42 -5.95 2.66
C HIS A 746 32.15 -4.53 2.18
N ILE A 747 31.46 -3.71 2.97
CA ILE A 747 31.12 -2.32 2.61
C ILE A 747 32.22 -1.35 3.05
N PHE A 748 32.67 -1.45 4.29
CA PHE A 748 33.58 -0.51 4.95
C PHE A 748 34.98 -1.07 5.22
N GLY A 749 35.27 -2.32 4.83
CA GLY A 749 36.62 -2.91 4.92
C GLY A 749 37.00 -3.53 6.26
N ALA A 750 36.30 -3.20 7.35
CA ALA A 750 36.47 -3.85 8.64
C ALA A 750 35.20 -3.70 9.47
N TYR A 751 35.00 -4.66 10.38
CA TYR A 751 33.99 -4.58 11.41
C TYR A 751 34.45 -3.64 12.54
N MET A 752 33.73 -2.54 12.72
CA MET A 752 33.94 -1.55 13.78
C MET A 752 32.67 -1.31 14.61
N GLY A 753 31.64 -2.17 14.45
CA GLY A 753 30.35 -2.01 15.14
C GLY A 753 29.58 -0.79 14.66
N ARG A 754 29.65 -0.48 13.36
CA ARG A 754 28.91 0.65 12.76
C ARG A 754 27.49 0.24 12.41
N LEU A 755 27.33 -0.96 11.87
CA LEU A 755 26.03 -1.51 11.52
C LEU A 755 25.39 -2.18 12.74
N HIS A 756 24.08 -2.04 12.87
CA HIS A 756 23.30 -2.70 13.91
C HIS A 756 22.00 -3.28 13.36
N TRP A 757 21.47 -4.30 14.03
CA TRP A 757 20.18 -4.89 13.65
C TRP A 757 19.03 -3.93 14.00
N SER A 758 18.03 -3.84 13.12
CA SER A 758 16.84 -3.05 13.39
C SER A 758 15.99 -3.71 14.49
N PRO A 759 15.69 -3.01 15.61
CA PRO A 759 15.04 -3.61 16.78
C PRO A 759 13.58 -4.03 16.54
N SER A 760 12.89 -3.34 15.63
CA SER A 760 11.49 -3.61 15.28
C SER A 760 11.16 -3.22 13.83
N GLY A 761 12.13 -3.41 12.94
CA GLY A 761 12.02 -3.04 11.52
C GLY A 761 11.16 -3.98 10.69
N SER A 762 11.15 -5.27 11.00
CA SER A 762 10.32 -6.29 10.34
C SER A 762 9.49 -7.07 11.38
N SER A 763 8.64 -7.97 10.90
CA SER A 763 7.91 -8.93 11.75
C SER A 763 8.83 -9.96 12.43
N ILE A 764 10.03 -10.16 11.90
CA ILE A 764 11.05 -11.10 12.42
C ILE A 764 12.19 -10.41 13.15
N SER A 765 12.23 -9.08 13.18
CA SER A 765 13.18 -8.30 13.99
C SER A 765 13.02 -8.62 15.47
N LYS A 766 14.15 -8.68 16.18
CA LYS A 766 14.20 -8.91 17.63
C LYS A 766 14.99 -7.80 18.30
N HIS A 767 14.62 -7.48 19.53
CA HIS A 767 15.35 -6.55 20.39
C HIS A 767 15.37 -7.08 21.82
N MET A 768 16.32 -6.58 22.61
CA MET A 768 16.39 -6.83 24.04
C MET A 768 16.75 -5.55 24.79
N MET A 769 16.46 -5.54 26.08
CA MET A 769 16.88 -4.48 26.98
C MET A 769 18.30 -4.78 27.46
N ASN A 770 19.24 -3.87 27.23
CA ASN A 770 20.61 -4.02 27.72
C ASN A 770 20.73 -3.69 29.22
N GLU A 771 21.92 -3.86 29.79
CA GLU A 771 22.22 -3.54 31.20
C GLU A 771 21.90 -2.08 31.57
N HIS A 772 21.93 -1.17 30.59
CA HIS A 772 21.64 0.25 30.75
C HIS A 772 20.17 0.62 30.50
N LYS A 773 19.27 -0.37 30.38
CA LYS A 773 17.84 -0.20 30.09
C LYS A 773 17.54 0.42 28.72
N GLU A 774 18.45 0.25 27.77
CA GLU A 774 18.30 0.72 26.39
C GLU A 774 17.77 -0.42 25.51
N CYS A 775 16.98 -0.08 24.48
CA CYS A 775 16.50 -1.03 23.50
C CYS A 775 17.55 -1.23 22.41
N VAL A 776 18.10 -2.44 22.31
CA VAL A 776 19.13 -2.80 21.33
C VAL A 776 18.61 -3.91 20.42
N GLY A 777 18.73 -3.72 19.12
CA GLY A 777 18.38 -4.73 18.14
C GLY A 777 19.39 -5.88 18.17
N VAL A 778 18.90 -7.11 18.11
CA VAL A 778 19.72 -8.32 18.15
C VAL A 778 19.59 -9.12 16.88
N ASP A 779 20.58 -9.96 16.63
CA ASP A 779 20.56 -10.83 15.46
C ASP A 779 19.31 -11.74 15.50
N PRO A 780 18.42 -11.64 14.50
CA PRO A 780 17.21 -12.44 14.47
C PRO A 780 17.48 -13.95 14.55
N THR A 781 18.62 -14.43 14.06
CA THR A 781 18.98 -15.86 14.05
C THR A 781 19.41 -16.40 15.42
N MET A 782 19.53 -15.55 16.45
CA MET A 782 19.67 -16.01 17.83
C MET A 782 18.39 -16.70 18.32
N ASP A 783 17.23 -16.35 17.76
CA ASP A 783 15.98 -17.07 18.00
C ASP A 783 16.00 -18.40 17.19
N PRO A 784 15.91 -19.58 17.86
CA PRO A 784 15.90 -20.87 17.18
C PRO A 784 14.82 -21.00 16.11
N GLN A 785 13.65 -20.36 16.28
CA GLN A 785 12.56 -20.41 15.32
C GLN A 785 12.93 -19.66 14.03
N VAL A 786 13.51 -18.47 14.16
CA VAL A 786 13.96 -17.67 13.01
C VAL A 786 15.14 -18.36 12.33
N LYS A 787 16.06 -18.96 13.09
CA LYS A 787 17.16 -19.73 12.51
C LYS A 787 16.66 -20.91 11.67
N ALA A 788 15.70 -21.68 12.20
CA ALA A 788 15.08 -22.79 11.45
C ALA A 788 14.36 -22.29 10.19
N MET A 789 13.67 -21.15 10.27
CA MET A 789 13.04 -20.50 9.12
C MET A 789 14.06 -20.08 8.06
N VAL A 790 15.20 -19.51 8.45
CA VAL A 790 16.28 -19.15 7.52
C VAL A 790 16.84 -20.39 6.83
N GLU A 791 17.08 -21.49 7.57
CA GLU A 791 17.52 -22.75 6.98
C GLU A 791 16.50 -23.34 5.99
N GLN A 792 15.21 -23.30 6.34
CA GLN A 792 14.14 -23.75 5.44
C GLN A 792 14.04 -22.88 4.18
N ALA A 793 14.20 -21.56 4.32
CA ALA A 793 14.07 -20.61 3.22
C ALA A 793 15.13 -20.79 2.12
N LYS A 794 16.31 -21.37 2.44
CA LYS A 794 17.38 -21.65 1.47
C LYS A 794 16.90 -22.53 0.31
N ASN A 795 16.02 -23.50 0.61
CA ASN A 795 15.50 -24.46 -0.36
C ASN A 795 14.04 -24.20 -0.75
N SER A 796 13.50 -23.02 -0.44
CA SER A 796 12.10 -22.66 -0.70
C SER A 796 11.71 -22.76 -2.19
N PRO A 797 10.61 -23.43 -2.56
CA PRO A 797 10.19 -23.54 -3.95
C PRO A 797 9.75 -22.19 -4.52
N TYR A 798 9.51 -22.14 -5.83
CA TYR A 798 8.96 -20.95 -6.48
C TYR A 798 7.59 -20.59 -5.88
N GLY A 799 7.37 -19.28 -5.67
CA GLY A 799 6.15 -18.75 -5.06
C GLY A 799 6.10 -18.82 -3.53
N ALA A 800 7.02 -19.53 -2.88
CA ALA A 800 7.13 -19.54 -1.42
C ALA A 800 7.94 -18.34 -0.89
N MET A 801 7.74 -18.03 0.40
CA MET A 801 8.48 -16.98 1.09
C MET A 801 9.98 -17.30 1.16
N LYS A 802 10.79 -16.31 0.79
CA LYS A 802 12.25 -16.30 0.85
C LYS A 802 12.72 -15.25 1.84
N VAL A 803 13.91 -15.47 2.40
CA VAL A 803 14.55 -14.52 3.30
C VAL A 803 15.41 -13.55 2.48
N PHE A 804 15.20 -12.27 2.72
CA PHE A 804 16.01 -11.19 2.17
C PHE A 804 16.52 -10.30 3.29
N THR A 805 17.64 -9.63 3.05
CA THR A 805 18.22 -8.67 3.98
C THR A 805 18.40 -7.33 3.29
N LEU A 806 17.89 -6.28 3.94
CA LEU A 806 18.05 -4.89 3.56
C LEU A 806 19.09 -4.23 4.47
N VAL A 807 20.11 -3.62 3.87
CA VAL A 807 21.11 -2.79 4.55
C VAL A 807 20.83 -1.34 4.19
N ASP A 808 20.48 -0.53 5.18
CA ASP A 808 20.35 0.92 5.06
C ASP A 808 21.62 1.59 5.58
N THR A 809 22.37 2.23 4.69
CA THR A 809 23.62 2.90 5.07
C THR A 809 23.42 4.27 5.68
N TYR A 810 22.25 4.89 5.58
CA TYR A 810 21.97 6.18 6.21
C TYR A 810 21.77 6.04 7.71
N THR A 811 20.84 5.16 8.12
CA THR A 811 20.59 4.84 9.53
C THR A 811 21.60 3.81 10.08
N LEU A 812 22.42 3.20 9.21
CA LEU A 812 23.34 2.11 9.53
C LEU A 812 22.63 0.88 10.13
N THR A 813 21.39 0.65 9.69
CA THR A 813 20.57 -0.47 10.15
C THR A 813 20.57 -1.62 9.14
N VAL A 814 20.49 -2.84 9.66
CA VAL A 814 20.27 -4.06 8.87
C VAL A 814 18.93 -4.67 9.29
N THR A 815 18.09 -4.96 8.30
CA THR A 815 16.74 -5.52 8.51
C THR A 815 16.56 -6.77 7.66
N MET A 816 16.34 -7.91 8.31
CA MET A 816 15.95 -9.15 7.65
C MET A 816 14.44 -9.21 7.51
N PHE A 817 13.93 -9.68 6.38
CA PHE A 817 12.50 -9.74 6.10
C PHE A 817 12.15 -10.90 5.15
N LEU A 818 10.85 -11.22 5.08
CA LEU A 818 10.30 -12.25 4.21
C LEU A 818 9.58 -11.61 3.03
N ALA A 819 9.80 -12.15 1.83
CA ALA A 819 9.11 -11.77 0.61
C ALA A 819 9.12 -12.95 -0.39
N VAL A 820 8.22 -12.96 -1.37
CA VAL A 820 8.21 -14.00 -2.42
C VAL A 820 9.22 -13.64 -3.50
N ARG A 821 9.27 -12.36 -3.88
CA ARG A 821 10.17 -11.83 -4.90
C ARG A 821 11.06 -10.73 -4.30
N PRO A 822 12.25 -10.48 -4.87
CA PRO A 822 13.10 -9.38 -4.44
C PRO A 822 12.39 -8.04 -4.68
N PRO A 823 12.08 -7.25 -3.63
CA PRO A 823 11.44 -5.95 -3.80
C PRO A 823 12.43 -4.95 -4.40
N VAL A 824 12.08 -4.29 -5.51
CA VAL A 824 12.98 -3.38 -6.23
C VAL A 824 12.86 -1.92 -5.79
N ALA A 825 11.78 -1.58 -5.09
CA ALA A 825 11.52 -0.24 -4.58
C ALA A 825 11.02 -0.28 -3.14
N VAL A 826 11.40 0.73 -2.36
CA VAL A 826 10.83 1.08 -1.05
C VAL A 826 9.93 2.29 -1.27
N LEU A 827 8.66 2.19 -0.87
CA LEU A 827 7.67 3.26 -0.96
C LEU A 827 7.14 3.60 0.44
N MET A 828 7.38 4.83 0.89
CA MET A 828 6.87 5.35 2.16
C MET A 828 5.44 5.86 1.95
N CYS A 829 4.48 5.06 2.42
CA CYS A 829 3.06 5.34 2.19
C CYS A 829 2.32 5.82 3.45
N GLY A 830 2.91 5.70 4.64
CA GLY A 830 2.33 6.20 5.88
C GLY A 830 3.28 6.10 7.06
N HIS A 831 2.80 6.44 8.26
CA HIS A 831 3.55 6.34 9.50
C HIS A 831 2.69 5.85 10.67
N GLU A 832 3.33 5.20 11.64
CA GLU A 832 2.69 4.62 12.82
C GLU A 832 3.69 4.57 13.98
N GLY A 833 3.26 5.01 15.18
CA GLY A 833 4.07 4.91 16.40
C GLY A 833 5.45 5.58 16.32
N GLY A 834 5.59 6.67 15.56
CA GLY A 834 6.87 7.38 15.37
C GLY A 834 7.83 6.72 14.36
N LYS A 835 7.37 5.72 13.60
CA LYS A 835 8.11 5.08 12.50
C LYS A 835 7.36 5.22 11.17
N GLN A 836 8.08 5.14 10.07
CA GLN A 836 7.52 5.14 8.72
C GLN A 836 7.15 3.72 8.30
N ARG A 837 5.97 3.55 7.68
CA ARG A 837 5.52 2.33 7.03
C ARG A 837 6.05 2.31 5.60
N ALA A 838 7.13 1.55 5.43
CA ALA A 838 7.85 1.39 4.18
C ALA A 838 7.37 0.14 3.45
N ILE A 839 6.64 0.32 2.37
CA ILE A 839 6.14 -0.78 1.53
C ILE A 839 7.25 -1.19 0.56
N LEU A 840 7.69 -2.44 0.65
CA LEU A 840 8.70 -3.00 -0.24
C LEU A 840 7.98 -3.68 -1.40
N CYS A 841 8.25 -3.20 -2.62
CA CYS A 841 7.49 -3.57 -3.80
C CYS A 841 8.33 -4.28 -4.86
N SER A 842 7.82 -5.38 -5.40
CA SER A 842 8.31 -5.92 -6.68
C SER A 842 7.69 -5.14 -7.85
N TYR A 843 8.36 -5.14 -9.00
CA TYR A 843 7.88 -4.44 -10.19
C TYR A 843 7.49 -5.44 -11.27
N ALA A 844 6.24 -5.37 -11.72
CA ALA A 844 5.76 -6.06 -12.89
C ALA A 844 5.85 -5.10 -14.08
N TRP A 845 6.91 -5.23 -14.87
CA TRP A 845 7.18 -4.26 -15.93
C TRP A 845 6.15 -4.33 -17.07
N LYS A 846 5.55 -5.48 -17.35
CA LYS A 846 4.48 -5.62 -18.35
C LYS A 846 3.25 -4.73 -18.08
N SER A 847 2.75 -4.77 -16.85
CA SER A 847 1.59 -3.99 -16.41
C SER A 847 1.96 -2.62 -15.84
N GLN A 848 3.26 -2.33 -15.75
CA GLN A 848 3.81 -1.14 -15.10
C GLN A 848 3.33 -0.98 -13.65
N THR A 849 3.16 -2.09 -12.93
CA THR A 849 2.59 -2.12 -11.58
C THR A 849 3.65 -2.46 -10.53
N PHE A 850 3.66 -1.70 -9.43
CA PHE A 850 4.34 -2.10 -8.20
C PHE A 850 3.43 -2.98 -7.34
N TYR A 851 3.92 -4.14 -6.93
CA TYR A 851 3.17 -5.03 -6.03
C TYR A 851 3.84 -5.10 -4.67
N ARG A 852 3.05 -4.99 -3.60
CA ARG A 852 3.55 -5.18 -2.23
C ARG A 852 4.06 -6.60 -2.05
N GLU A 853 5.32 -6.72 -1.65
CA GLU A 853 5.92 -7.98 -1.21
C GLU A 853 5.96 -8.07 0.33
N THR A 854 6.26 -6.95 0.98
CA THR A 854 6.26 -6.83 2.45
C THR A 854 6.13 -5.37 2.87
N VAL A 855 5.96 -5.13 4.17
CA VAL A 855 6.05 -3.80 4.78
C VAL A 855 7.13 -3.84 5.85
N LEU A 856 7.89 -2.76 5.99
CA LEU A 856 8.89 -2.56 7.04
C LEU A 856 8.58 -1.28 7.83
N ARG A 857 9.08 -1.21 9.05
CA ARG A 857 9.03 -0.03 9.91
C ARG A 857 10.39 0.64 9.93
N MET A 858 10.53 1.78 9.27
CA MET A 858 11.79 2.50 9.13
C MET A 858 11.80 3.76 10.00
N GLU A 859 12.99 4.28 10.28
CA GLU A 859 13.13 5.50 11.07
C GLU A 859 12.65 6.72 10.28
N THR A 860 12.10 7.71 10.99
CA THR A 860 11.57 8.94 10.40
C THR A 860 12.57 9.74 9.54
N PRO A 861 13.87 9.85 9.90
CA PRO A 861 14.84 10.58 9.09
C PRO A 861 15.05 10.02 7.68
N VAL A 862 14.71 8.73 7.44
CA VAL A 862 14.82 8.10 6.13
C VAL A 862 13.94 8.82 5.10
N LEU A 863 12.77 9.29 5.50
CA LEU A 863 11.80 9.97 4.63
C LEU A 863 12.39 11.25 4.01
N GLU A 864 13.17 12.01 4.77
CA GLU A 864 13.76 13.28 4.36
C GLU A 864 14.85 13.13 3.29
N GLN A 865 15.41 11.92 3.15
CA GLN A 865 16.45 11.60 2.16
C GLN A 865 15.89 10.92 0.91
N MET A 866 14.56 10.80 0.79
CA MET A 866 13.88 10.16 -0.34
C MET A 866 13.23 11.19 -1.28
N PHE A 867 12.96 10.76 -2.51
CA PHE A 867 12.28 11.57 -3.51
C PHE A 867 10.80 11.21 -3.58
N ARG A 868 9.94 12.18 -3.90
CA ARG A 868 8.54 11.90 -4.22
C ARG A 868 8.45 11.12 -5.53
N VAL A 869 7.65 10.06 -5.52
CA VAL A 869 7.32 9.29 -6.72
C VAL A 869 6.02 9.85 -7.26
N ASN A 870 6.05 10.33 -8.50
CA ASN A 870 4.85 10.74 -9.20
C ASN A 870 3.92 9.54 -9.41
N ARG A 871 2.64 9.80 -9.67
CA ARG A 871 1.59 8.78 -9.79
C ARG A 871 2.05 7.43 -10.34
N PHE A 872 1.81 6.38 -9.56
CA PHE A 872 2.19 5.02 -9.89
C PHE A 872 1.08 4.00 -9.66
N ARG A 873 1.04 2.99 -10.53
CA ARG A 873 0.12 1.87 -10.38
C ARG A 873 0.63 0.91 -9.31
N PHE A 874 -0.23 0.58 -8.36
CA PHE A 874 0.07 -0.24 -7.19
C PHE A 874 -0.94 -1.37 -7.03
N GLY A 875 -0.49 -2.57 -6.65
CA GLY A 875 -1.34 -3.71 -6.33
C GLY A 875 -0.94 -4.37 -5.01
N LEU A 876 -1.92 -4.92 -4.28
CA LEU A 876 -1.70 -5.52 -2.95
C LEU A 876 -1.06 -6.91 -3.01
N GLN A 877 -1.42 -7.72 -4.02
CA GLN A 877 -0.91 -9.07 -4.20
C GLN A 877 -0.57 -9.30 -5.68
N ARG A 878 0.63 -9.81 -5.95
CA ARG A 878 1.05 -10.16 -7.31
C ARG A 878 0.59 -11.57 -7.65
N PRO A 879 -0.15 -11.78 -8.75
CA PRO A 879 -0.51 -13.12 -9.20
C PRO A 879 0.73 -13.98 -9.47
N LEU A 880 0.70 -15.25 -9.03
CA LEU A 880 1.75 -16.21 -9.34
C LEU A 880 1.68 -16.61 -10.80
N SER A 881 2.69 -16.21 -11.58
CA SER A 881 2.78 -16.55 -13.00
C SER A 881 3.26 -17.99 -13.17
N GLN A 882 2.76 -18.69 -14.19
CA GLN A 882 3.22 -20.02 -14.55
C GLN A 882 4.68 -19.96 -15.04
N VAL A 883 5.47 -20.93 -14.59
CA VAL A 883 6.90 -21.05 -14.90
C VAL A 883 7.23 -22.45 -15.41
N ARG A 884 8.27 -22.53 -16.25
CA ARG A 884 8.87 -23.74 -16.79
C ARG A 884 10.32 -23.87 -16.37
#